data_AF-A0A7C8I063-F1
#
_entry.id   AF-A0A7C8I063-F1
#
_cell.length_a   1.000
_cell.length_b   1.000
_cell.length_c   1.000
_cell.angle_alpha   90.00
_cell.angle_beta   90.00
_cell.angle_gamma   90.00
#
_symmetry.space_group_name_H-M   'P 1'
#
loop_
_entity.id
_entity.type
_entity.pdbx_description
1 polymer ?
#
loop_
_entity_poly.entity_id
_entity_poly.type
_entity_poly.pdbx_seq_one_letter_code
_entity_poly.pdbx_strand_id
1 'polypeptide(L)'
;MTVDMPLSSNIVNYLVWRYLQEAGYGNAAQQLSRGWNREPDTLPFARHVAQHTLINLLQDGLWFDKLQAEAGNGEQRYHFGRDHGRPYSARNGEMLTLDQGVPAHLLVDESNGAVQEPPPKRKLKGKKSKANGIVPSMNAQINGDAMEVEQNGNTHVSNSVRAESEAMASEAESATVADLPISTLSIGLSTEIQTEVIADLAPNTTFLADLHDPEMLIEHTSWGTRQQPVLLTAGRSLLRVNLLSKDPTPTISAYDLALPMSNFSVTALCWNSHDEVVVSAREECMNELGDKMVVDKLIKVVEGGTDYQVISASAGLVNTLQWNKDRDYLLSISTDGEKGSIKVWKNNNDALPAWTDFTETAIYDALWISESSFVVCGIQLFQVYEVQEDLTVQRTLDTQVTWETLKYDPTSGIIAALGMDGQNSILGILHPSDSLNLRIQEYPDLYPMNLDFRPVTVPPLADSPIDPSSTYPVVLATCSMSGAIRVWDANEPFQCLKRLSTTDDSQAFKVAFSPDGALLAAAGPDAVTVWDVRKREMPIASWRAQDFGHEKWDPGVSGEFSLGWDPDGSRLSIALGNQVAIVPVPSPIENFRPLKVIVIGAGYSGIYCGIRIPERLKNVDLVIYEKNAGVGGAWYENRYLGCACDVPSHSYQYSFEPNKNWSSLYAPAREIQAYLEGVAKKYSANRFIKLSHEIQGCRWDEAKAKWHATAKNLSTGETFDDTSDVLISARGNLNTPAWPDINGLKTFKGELMHSATWNEKYDFADKRIAVIGTGSSSIQIVPSLQRISGTHVTTFARSKTWISPPFGQQIWDKYSFDGFQIPQEVRDLFANDPEHYQKFRLLVEEDGNGVHPATIKGTPIQLGARQMFEENMKQRLAAAPHIFESLLPSFSPGCRRLTPGPGYLEALTQPNVAFVTSPISKISESAVHTADGQTHTIDALVCATGFRSAVAPPFPITGSNNRTIQQKWETRATTYLSHSTAGFPNLFNMLGPNAAIGSGSLTMMIETVGDYIVKAVRKMQKENIGSMAVKQEREDDFIEYVDAYFEKTVFKDECNSWYKNKAGQIVGLWPGSTLHCIECMRSPRWEDFDYTYVDEHERGDESAAPLDANGDGGAAGGGRKGQRRVNRLAWLGNGNSVNNEEGKHLAWYLYPEFEDRPVAPRPEDKARLAVRPFSY
;
A
#
# COMPACT_ATOMS: atom_id res chain seq x y z
N MET A 1 31.26 -6.55 30.90
CA MET A 1 31.89 -7.49 31.86
C MET A 1 31.09 -8.78 31.83
N THR A 2 31.75 -9.93 31.89
CA THR A 2 31.07 -11.22 32.08
C THR A 2 30.70 -11.41 33.56
N VAL A 3 29.55 -12.04 33.80
CA VAL A 3 29.15 -12.57 35.11
C VAL A 3 28.61 -13.97 34.87
N ASP A 4 29.32 -14.98 35.37
CA ASP A 4 28.85 -16.36 35.28
C ASP A 4 27.63 -16.56 36.18
N MET A 5 26.51 -17.01 35.62
CA MET A 5 25.43 -17.56 36.43
C MET A 5 25.75 -19.03 36.77
N PRO A 6 25.73 -19.43 38.05
CA PRO A 6 25.97 -20.82 38.43
C PRO A 6 24.85 -21.73 37.91
N LEU A 7 25.20 -22.96 37.54
CA LEU A 7 24.23 -23.98 37.13
C LEU A 7 23.15 -24.17 38.22
N SER A 8 21.88 -24.11 37.81
CA SER A 8 20.77 -24.30 38.74
C SER A 8 20.79 -25.71 39.34
N SER A 9 20.32 -25.83 40.59
CA SER A 9 20.32 -27.09 41.33
C SER A 9 19.57 -28.21 40.60
N ASN A 10 18.63 -27.88 39.72
CA ASN A 10 17.85 -28.80 38.92
C ASN A 10 18.74 -29.55 37.90
N ILE A 11 19.59 -28.81 37.19
CA ILE A 11 20.53 -29.36 36.19
C ILE A 11 21.57 -30.25 36.88
N VAL A 12 22.13 -29.78 38.00
CA VAL A 12 23.12 -30.55 38.78
C VAL A 12 22.55 -31.89 39.26
N ASN A 13 21.31 -31.93 39.74
CA ASN A 13 20.72 -33.16 40.27
C ASN A 13 20.24 -34.13 39.17
N TYR A 14 19.79 -33.63 38.01
CA TYR A 14 19.55 -34.48 36.84
C TYR A 14 20.84 -35.21 36.42
N LEU A 15 21.96 -34.48 36.36
CA LEU A 15 23.28 -35.05 36.02
C LEU A 15 23.75 -36.07 37.08
N VAL A 16 23.50 -35.84 38.38
CA VAL A 16 23.82 -36.81 39.44
C VAL A 16 22.96 -38.07 39.37
N TRP A 17 21.65 -37.97 39.15
CA TRP A 17 20.76 -39.13 38.99
C TRP A 17 21.16 -39.97 37.77
N ARG A 18 21.40 -39.30 36.64
CA ARG A 18 21.83 -39.94 35.39
C ARG A 18 23.20 -40.59 35.51
N TYR A 19 24.17 -39.92 36.16
CA TYR A 19 25.48 -40.50 36.46
C TYR A 19 25.38 -41.76 37.35
N LEU A 20 24.52 -41.76 38.37
CA LEU A 20 24.29 -42.95 39.20
C LEU A 20 23.66 -44.12 38.43
N GLN A 21 22.83 -43.83 37.43
CA GLN A 21 22.21 -44.83 36.57
C GLN A 21 23.23 -45.40 35.54
N GLU A 22 23.94 -44.52 34.83
CA GLU A 22 24.93 -44.88 33.81
C GLU A 22 26.19 -45.54 34.42
N ALA A 23 26.58 -45.19 35.64
CA ALA A 23 27.67 -45.85 36.39
C ALA A 23 27.25 -47.17 37.08
N GLY A 24 26.06 -47.70 36.79
CA GLY A 24 25.59 -49.01 37.28
C GLY A 24 25.06 -49.03 38.72
N TYR A 25 25.02 -47.89 39.43
CA TYR A 25 24.45 -47.78 40.77
C TYR A 25 22.91 -47.61 40.73
N GLY A 26 22.22 -48.39 39.90
CA GLY A 26 20.79 -48.26 39.64
C GLY A 26 19.91 -48.30 40.89
N ASN A 27 20.27 -49.09 41.90
CA ASN A 27 19.57 -49.12 43.19
C ASN A 27 19.68 -47.79 43.97
N ALA A 28 20.77 -47.03 43.81
CA ALA A 28 20.92 -45.71 44.41
C ALA A 28 20.12 -44.64 43.63
N ALA A 29 20.13 -44.69 42.30
CA ALA A 29 19.27 -43.83 41.46
C ALA A 29 17.77 -44.09 41.73
N GLN A 30 17.39 -45.36 41.95
CA GLN A 30 16.01 -45.76 42.30
C GLN A 30 15.65 -45.41 43.76
N GLN A 31 16.58 -45.46 44.71
CA GLN A 31 16.40 -44.92 46.07
C GLN A 31 16.19 -43.40 46.04
N LEU A 32 17.00 -42.65 45.28
CA LEU A 32 16.87 -41.19 45.13
C LEU A 32 15.50 -40.83 44.55
N SER A 33 15.08 -41.51 43.48
CA SER A 33 13.75 -41.36 42.88
C SER A 33 12.60 -41.75 43.81
N ARG A 34 12.76 -42.76 44.68
CA ARG A 34 11.74 -43.16 45.66
C ARG A 34 11.62 -42.19 46.83
N GLY A 35 12.73 -41.61 47.30
CA GLY A 35 12.69 -40.51 48.27
C GLY A 35 11.95 -39.31 47.69
N TRP A 36 12.31 -38.94 46.46
CA TRP A 36 11.67 -37.85 45.70
C TRP A 36 10.15 -38.00 45.57
N ASN A 37 9.66 -39.22 45.32
CA ASN A 37 8.24 -39.47 45.06
C ASN A 37 7.39 -39.79 46.32
N ARG A 38 7.98 -39.87 47.52
CA ARG A 38 7.22 -40.12 48.77
C ARG A 38 7.32 -38.99 49.78
N GLU A 39 8.53 -38.51 50.03
CA GLU A 39 8.83 -37.51 51.06
C GLU A 39 9.87 -36.53 50.50
N PRO A 40 9.56 -35.80 49.40
CA PRO A 40 10.53 -35.00 48.66
C PRO A 40 11.34 -34.06 49.57
N ASP A 41 10.68 -33.39 50.51
CA ASP A 41 11.24 -32.41 51.43
C ASP A 41 12.35 -32.94 52.35
N THR A 42 12.47 -34.27 52.48
CA THR A 42 13.58 -34.91 53.22
C THR A 42 14.91 -34.86 52.47
N LEU A 43 14.89 -34.61 51.15
CA LEU A 43 16.09 -34.48 50.33
C LEU A 43 16.63 -33.03 50.44
N PRO A 44 17.93 -32.80 50.72
CA PRO A 44 18.46 -31.48 51.12
C PRO A 44 18.29 -30.30 50.14
N PHE A 45 17.73 -30.56 48.96
CA PHE A 45 17.61 -29.65 47.83
C PHE A 45 16.19 -29.61 47.23
N ALA A 46 15.23 -30.38 47.74
CA ALA A 46 13.89 -30.50 47.14
C ALA A 46 13.11 -29.17 47.12
N ARG A 47 13.23 -28.36 48.16
CA ARG A 47 12.72 -26.97 48.26
C ARG A 47 13.20 -25.98 47.17
N HIS A 48 14.03 -26.43 46.23
CA HIS A 48 14.51 -25.64 45.08
C HIS A 48 14.01 -26.20 43.74
N VAL A 49 13.10 -27.17 43.75
CA VAL A 49 12.59 -27.90 42.59
C VAL A 49 11.08 -27.99 42.69
N ALA A 50 10.35 -27.76 41.60
CA ALA A 50 8.90 -27.85 41.61
C ALA A 50 8.41 -29.31 41.76
N GLN A 51 7.23 -29.47 42.36
CA GLN A 51 6.61 -30.78 42.55
C GLN A 51 6.26 -31.40 41.18
N HIS A 52 6.30 -32.74 41.09
CA HIS A 52 6.08 -33.52 39.85
C HIS A 52 7.08 -33.32 38.69
N THR A 53 8.01 -32.34 38.70
CA THR A 53 8.96 -32.11 37.60
C THR A 53 9.77 -33.35 37.18
N LEU A 54 10.15 -34.22 38.14
CA LEU A 54 10.86 -35.47 37.85
C LEU A 54 9.97 -36.52 37.14
N ILE A 55 8.66 -36.50 37.39
CA ILE A 55 7.70 -37.43 36.75
C ILE A 55 7.54 -37.07 35.28
N ASN A 56 7.34 -35.77 34.98
CA ASN A 56 7.20 -35.27 33.62
C ASN A 56 8.46 -35.61 32.78
N LEU A 57 9.65 -35.24 33.26
CA LEU A 57 10.92 -35.54 32.59
C LEU A 57 11.16 -37.04 32.35
N LEU A 58 10.66 -37.92 33.22
CA LEU A 58 10.80 -39.36 33.07
C LEU A 58 9.77 -39.93 32.07
N GLN A 59 8.58 -39.33 31.97
CA GLN A 59 7.58 -39.67 30.95
C GLN A 59 8.03 -39.22 29.56
N ASP A 60 8.54 -37.99 29.41
CA ASP A 60 9.03 -37.45 28.15
C ASP A 60 10.24 -38.27 27.64
N GLY A 61 11.13 -38.69 28.54
CA GLY A 61 12.25 -39.59 28.22
C GLY A 61 11.81 -40.98 27.73
N LEU A 62 10.74 -41.54 28.29
CA LEU A 62 10.15 -42.81 27.84
C LEU A 62 9.46 -42.67 26.48
N TRP A 63 8.86 -41.51 26.19
CA TRP A 63 8.28 -41.22 24.88
C TRP A 63 9.35 -41.02 23.80
N PHE A 64 10.47 -40.38 24.15
CA PHE A 64 11.61 -40.22 23.25
C PHE A 64 12.29 -41.55 22.88
N ASP A 65 12.50 -42.46 23.84
CA ASP A 65 13.04 -43.81 23.58
C ASP A 65 12.12 -44.61 22.63
N LYS A 66 10.80 -44.49 22.79
CA LYS A 66 9.81 -45.08 21.87
C LYS A 66 9.92 -44.50 20.46
N LEU A 67 9.93 -43.17 20.33
CA LEU A 67 10.01 -42.50 19.03
C LEU A 67 11.36 -42.76 18.33
N GLN A 68 12.46 -42.88 19.08
CA GLN A 68 13.77 -43.23 18.52
C GLN A 68 13.84 -44.68 18.02
N ALA A 69 13.13 -45.61 18.68
CA ALA A 69 12.96 -46.97 18.20
C ALA A 69 12.10 -47.03 16.93
N GLU A 70 10.94 -46.36 16.93
CA GLU A 70 10.00 -46.29 15.80
C GLU A 70 10.63 -45.62 14.55
N ALA A 71 11.40 -44.54 14.72
CA ALA A 71 12.09 -43.86 13.62
C ALA A 71 13.34 -44.62 13.11
N GLY A 72 13.89 -45.54 13.90
CA GLY A 72 15.10 -46.30 13.58
C GLY A 72 14.87 -47.74 13.12
N ASN A 73 13.62 -48.22 13.10
CA ASN A 73 13.27 -49.65 12.98
C ASN A 73 14.02 -50.54 14.00
N GLY A 74 14.10 -50.07 15.25
CA GLY A 74 14.64 -50.81 16.39
C GLY A 74 13.57 -51.13 17.44
N GLU A 75 13.93 -51.91 18.46
CA GLU A 75 13.08 -52.12 19.64
C GLU A 75 13.26 -51.00 20.68
N GLN A 76 12.19 -50.67 21.39
CA GLN A 76 12.21 -49.75 22.54
C GLN A 76 12.99 -50.39 23.70
N ARG A 77 13.82 -49.61 24.41
CA ARG A 77 14.75 -50.13 25.42
C ARG A 77 14.13 -50.22 26.81
N TYR A 78 13.06 -49.46 27.06
CA TYR A 78 12.42 -49.37 28.36
C TYR A 78 10.92 -49.65 28.30
N HIS A 79 10.49 -50.66 29.05
CA HIS A 79 9.07 -51.01 29.23
C HIS A 79 8.72 -51.05 30.72
N PHE A 80 7.66 -50.32 31.07
CA PHE A 80 7.09 -50.25 32.42
C PHE A 80 5.56 -50.44 32.34
N GLY A 81 4.90 -50.57 33.49
CA GLY A 81 3.48 -51.00 33.60
C GLY A 81 2.41 -49.97 33.21
N ARG A 82 1.22 -50.07 33.83
CA ARG A 82 0.07 -49.18 33.59
C ARG A 82 -0.27 -48.25 34.77
N ASP A 83 0.62 -48.10 35.75
CA ASP A 83 0.38 -47.31 36.97
C ASP A 83 0.91 -45.87 36.89
N HIS A 84 1.60 -45.51 35.80
CA HIS A 84 2.10 -44.16 35.56
C HIS A 84 0.94 -43.29 35.06
N GLY A 85 0.81 -42.07 35.59
CA GLY A 85 -0.16 -41.10 35.09
C GLY A 85 -0.01 -40.83 33.58
N ARG A 86 -1.05 -40.29 32.95
CA ARG A 86 -0.99 -39.93 31.51
C ARG A 86 0.20 -38.97 31.28
N PRO A 87 0.99 -39.15 30.21
CA PRO A 87 2.13 -38.27 29.92
C PRO A 87 1.65 -36.85 29.62
N TYR A 88 2.48 -35.87 29.98
CA TYR A 88 2.19 -34.44 29.74
C TYR A 88 2.10 -34.11 28.23
N SER A 89 2.82 -34.87 27.39
CA SER A 89 2.82 -34.73 25.93
C SER A 89 1.95 -35.79 25.22
N ALA A 90 0.62 -35.65 25.27
CA ALA A 90 -0.29 -36.48 24.48
C ALA A 90 -0.39 -35.96 23.03
N ARG A 91 0.06 -36.75 22.05
CA ARG A 91 0.15 -36.34 20.63
C ARG A 91 -1.19 -36.51 19.91
N ASN A 92 -1.69 -35.43 19.29
CA ASN A 92 -2.78 -35.48 18.30
C ASN A 92 -2.68 -34.33 17.27
N GLY A 93 -1.46 -34.03 16.81
CA GLY A 93 -1.12 -32.91 15.93
C GLY A 93 0.40 -32.75 15.77
N GLU A 94 0.85 -31.71 15.06
CA GLU A 94 2.26 -31.56 14.64
C GLU A 94 3.15 -30.64 15.50
N MET A 95 2.65 -29.87 16.48
CA MET A 95 3.52 -29.08 17.39
C MET A 95 3.11 -29.09 18.87
N LEU A 96 4.08 -28.74 19.72
CA LEU A 96 4.01 -28.58 21.18
C LEU A 96 4.24 -27.09 21.53
N THR A 97 3.58 -26.57 22.56
CA THR A 97 4.11 -25.42 23.33
C THR A 97 3.90 -25.62 24.84
N LEU A 98 4.36 -24.66 25.66
CA LEU A 98 4.28 -24.67 27.12
C LEU A 98 3.38 -23.52 27.60
N ASP A 99 2.69 -23.76 28.71
CA ASP A 99 1.88 -22.76 29.39
C ASP A 99 2.59 -22.25 30.67
N GLN A 100 2.97 -20.97 30.71
CA GLN A 100 3.29 -20.19 31.92
C GLN A 100 3.03 -18.69 31.66
N GLY A 101 2.42 -17.93 32.58
CA GLY A 101 1.91 -18.34 33.89
C GLY A 101 1.36 -17.18 34.73
N VAL A 102 0.92 -17.47 35.96
CA VAL A 102 0.23 -16.53 36.86
C VAL A 102 1.21 -15.60 37.61
N PRO A 103 1.02 -14.26 37.59
CA PRO A 103 1.90 -13.33 38.30
C PRO A 103 1.71 -13.24 39.83
N ALA A 104 2.74 -13.71 40.54
CA ALA A 104 3.45 -13.01 41.64
C ALA A 104 2.74 -12.53 42.93
N HIS A 105 1.41 -12.58 43.05
CA HIS A 105 0.68 -12.19 44.27
C HIS A 105 -0.06 -13.37 44.93
N LEU A 106 -0.38 -13.21 46.21
CA LEU A 106 -1.20 -14.12 47.04
C LEU A 106 -0.66 -15.53 47.38
N LEU A 107 0.57 -15.89 46.98
CA LEU A 107 1.32 -16.98 47.65
C LEU A 107 2.12 -16.45 48.86
N VAL A 108 1.39 -16.08 49.93
CA VAL A 108 1.96 -15.75 51.25
C VAL A 108 1.06 -16.31 52.34
N ASP A 109 1.54 -17.31 53.09
CA ASP A 109 1.39 -17.41 54.56
C ASP A 109 2.23 -18.57 55.14
N GLU A 110 2.39 -18.59 56.48
CA GLU A 110 3.64 -19.02 57.14
C GLU A 110 3.70 -20.45 57.75
N SER A 111 4.76 -21.19 57.38
CA SER A 111 5.79 -21.77 58.28
C SER A 111 5.56 -22.88 59.37
N ASN A 112 6.65 -23.66 59.59
CA ASN A 112 7.21 -24.18 60.87
C ASN A 112 6.74 -25.51 61.57
N GLY A 113 7.75 -26.28 62.06
CA GLY A 113 7.68 -27.45 62.98
C GLY A 113 8.24 -28.77 62.39
N ALA A 114 9.36 -29.42 62.76
CA ALA A 114 9.98 -29.83 64.06
C ALA A 114 9.36 -31.15 64.66
N VAL A 115 10.07 -32.20 65.16
CA VAL A 115 11.52 -32.49 65.35
C VAL A 115 11.80 -34.00 65.71
N GLN A 116 13.07 -34.50 65.63
CA GLN A 116 13.65 -35.78 66.20
C GLN A 116 13.18 -37.18 65.65
N GLU A 117 13.84 -38.34 65.91
CA GLU A 117 15.27 -38.78 65.73
C GLU A 117 15.39 -40.37 65.75
N PRO A 118 16.55 -41.10 65.87
CA PRO A 118 16.79 -42.39 65.16
C PRO A 118 17.11 -43.56 66.15
N PRO A 119 18.02 -44.57 65.96
CA PRO A 119 18.76 -45.16 64.80
C PRO A 119 18.54 -46.72 64.73
N PRO A 120 19.40 -47.67 64.19
CA PRO A 120 20.79 -47.65 63.66
C PRO A 120 21.10 -48.69 62.51
N LYS A 121 22.28 -49.31 62.18
CA LYS A 121 23.76 -49.28 62.48
C LYS A 121 24.55 -50.12 61.42
N ARG A 122 25.81 -49.76 61.07
CA ARG A 122 26.94 -50.60 60.50
C ARG A 122 26.89 -51.07 59.01
N LYS A 123 28.00 -51.24 58.23
CA LYS A 123 29.46 -50.93 58.38
C LYS A 123 30.30 -51.06 57.06
N LEU A 124 31.38 -50.24 56.94
CA LEU A 124 32.68 -50.45 56.22
C LEU A 124 32.74 -50.56 54.66
N LYS A 125 33.91 -50.47 53.96
CA LYS A 125 34.94 -49.38 53.89
C LYS A 125 36.03 -49.63 52.79
N GLY A 126 36.37 -48.61 51.97
CA GLY A 126 37.70 -48.43 51.29
C GLY A 126 37.73 -48.55 49.74
N LYS A 127 38.77 -48.09 49.00
CA LYS A 127 39.89 -47.16 49.31
C LYS A 127 40.78 -46.82 48.06
N LYS A 128 40.98 -45.53 47.71
CA LYS A 128 42.13 -44.93 46.89
C LYS A 128 42.29 -45.37 45.40
N SER A 129 43.00 -44.66 44.49
CA SER A 129 43.71 -43.34 44.42
C SER A 129 43.81 -42.87 42.93
N LYS A 130 43.75 -41.57 42.56
CA LYS A 130 44.85 -40.55 42.44
C LYS A 130 46.12 -40.99 41.68
N ALA A 131 46.78 -40.20 40.80
CA ALA A 131 46.53 -38.83 40.27
C ALA A 131 47.50 -38.45 39.08
N ASN A 132 47.29 -37.26 38.46
CA ASN A 132 48.22 -36.46 37.59
C ASN A 132 48.65 -37.06 36.22
N GLY A 133 49.07 -36.30 35.18
CA GLY A 133 49.03 -34.84 34.93
C GLY A 133 50.13 -34.31 33.94
N ILE A 134 49.88 -33.15 33.30
CA ILE A 134 50.84 -32.24 32.59
C ILE A 134 51.13 -32.50 31.07
N VAL A 135 51.40 -31.37 30.37
CA VAL A 135 51.60 -31.06 28.91
C VAL A 135 53.12 -31.03 28.52
N PRO A 136 53.62 -30.55 27.33
CA PRO A 136 53.07 -30.29 25.97
C PRO A 136 54.00 -30.76 24.78
N SER A 137 53.59 -30.57 23.50
CA SER A 137 54.26 -29.66 22.51
C SER A 137 54.14 -29.98 20.99
N MET A 138 53.84 -28.94 20.20
CA MET A 138 54.32 -28.55 18.84
C MET A 138 54.44 -29.53 17.62
N ASN A 139 53.64 -29.21 16.59
CA ASN A 139 53.97 -28.96 15.16
C ASN A 139 54.44 -30.06 14.17
N ALA A 140 54.14 -29.77 12.88
CA ALA A 140 54.72 -30.30 11.63
C ALA A 140 54.36 -31.76 11.22
N GLN A 141 54.16 -32.12 9.94
CA GLN A 141 53.81 -31.40 8.69
C GLN A 141 53.48 -32.45 7.57
N ILE A 142 52.96 -31.99 6.42
CA ILE A 142 53.08 -32.62 5.06
C ILE A 142 52.21 -33.86 4.73
N ASN A 143 51.39 -33.67 3.68
CA ASN A 143 50.96 -34.49 2.52
C ASN A 143 50.90 -36.04 2.57
N GLY A 144 49.92 -36.60 1.83
CA GLY A 144 49.88 -38.02 1.46
C GLY A 144 48.69 -38.44 0.57
N ASP A 145 48.53 -37.86 -0.63
CA ASP A 145 47.59 -38.40 -1.64
C ASP A 145 48.07 -39.77 -2.17
N ALA A 146 47.14 -40.70 -2.44
CA ALA A 146 47.26 -41.71 -3.51
C ALA A 146 46.04 -42.66 -3.62
N MET A 147 45.37 -42.65 -4.80
CA MET A 147 44.95 -43.83 -5.60
C MET A 147 43.94 -44.87 -5.00
N GLU A 148 43.05 -45.56 -5.73
CA GLU A 148 42.56 -45.50 -7.12
C GLU A 148 41.29 -46.40 -7.30
N VAL A 149 40.61 -46.31 -8.46
CA VAL A 149 39.93 -47.41 -9.25
C VAL A 149 38.95 -48.34 -8.49
N GLU A 150 37.62 -48.27 -8.72
CA GLU A 150 36.84 -49.01 -9.76
C GLU A 150 36.86 -50.57 -9.63
N GLN A 151 35.84 -51.38 -10.00
CA GLN A 151 34.55 -51.18 -10.68
C GLN A 151 33.60 -52.40 -10.44
N ASN A 152 32.28 -52.23 -10.65
CA ASN A 152 31.27 -53.23 -11.12
C ASN A 152 31.01 -54.58 -10.39
N GLY A 153 29.72 -55.01 -10.36
CA GLY A 153 29.34 -56.42 -10.13
C GLY A 153 27.90 -56.71 -9.66
N ASN A 154 26.91 -56.79 -10.58
CA ASN A 154 25.55 -57.32 -10.28
C ASN A 154 25.60 -58.87 -10.03
N THR A 155 24.71 -59.49 -9.25
CA THR A 155 23.40 -60.02 -9.70
C THR A 155 22.70 -60.88 -8.62
N HIS A 156 21.35 -60.81 -8.52
CA HIS A 156 20.32 -61.90 -8.43
C HIS A 156 20.50 -63.14 -7.47
N VAL A 157 19.46 -63.87 -6.96
CA VAL A 157 17.98 -63.87 -7.15
C VAL A 157 17.21 -64.70 -6.07
N SER A 158 15.91 -64.39 -5.90
CA SER A 158 14.77 -65.23 -5.40
C SER A 158 14.70 -65.87 -3.98
N ASN A 159 13.52 -65.67 -3.36
CA ASN A 159 12.54 -66.66 -2.81
C ASN A 159 12.96 -67.77 -1.81
N SER A 160 12.08 -68.38 -0.99
CA SER A 160 10.79 -68.05 -0.31
C SER A 160 10.36 -69.31 0.50
N VAL A 161 9.09 -69.45 0.91
CA VAL A 161 8.47 -70.63 1.60
C VAL A 161 8.87 -70.75 3.09
N ARG A 162 8.00 -70.76 4.14
CA ARG A 162 6.58 -71.15 4.43
C ARG A 162 6.45 -72.53 5.12
N ALA A 163 5.34 -72.73 5.87
CA ALA A 163 4.76 -73.95 6.44
C ALA A 163 5.03 -74.26 7.95
N GLU A 164 4.01 -74.29 8.84
CA GLU A 164 2.75 -73.51 8.83
C GLU A 164 2.35 -73.00 10.26
N SER A 165 1.58 -73.62 11.19
CA SER A 165 0.64 -74.76 11.22
C SER A 165 -0.23 -74.81 12.51
N GLU A 166 -1.58 -74.91 12.35
CA GLU A 166 -2.63 -75.41 13.28
C GLU A 166 -2.98 -74.67 14.62
N ALA A 167 -4.21 -74.77 15.19
CA ALA A 167 -5.60 -74.81 14.66
C ALA A 167 -6.67 -74.77 15.80
N MET A 168 -7.87 -74.22 15.51
CA MET A 168 -9.17 -74.38 16.23
C MET A 168 -9.34 -73.87 17.70
N ALA A 169 -10.55 -73.61 18.23
CA ALA A 169 -11.81 -73.07 17.67
C ALA A 169 -12.85 -72.81 18.80
N SER A 170 -13.64 -71.73 18.72
CA SER A 170 -14.99 -71.63 19.31
C SER A 170 -15.72 -70.40 18.74
N GLU A 171 -17.04 -70.41 18.68
CA GLU A 171 -17.87 -69.45 17.93
C GLU A 171 -18.73 -68.55 18.84
N ALA A 172 -18.91 -67.28 18.45
CA ALA A 172 -20.07 -66.45 18.83
C ALA A 172 -20.21 -65.26 17.84
N GLU A 173 -21.16 -65.40 16.92
CA GLU A 173 -21.84 -64.42 16.03
C GLU A 173 -21.25 -63.00 15.81
N SER A 174 -21.08 -62.65 14.53
CA SER A 174 -20.80 -61.29 14.05
C SER A 174 -22.08 -60.57 13.59
N ALA A 175 -22.20 -59.28 13.89
CA ALA A 175 -22.98 -58.36 13.04
C ALA A 175 -22.12 -57.91 11.85
N THR A 176 -22.70 -57.77 10.65
CA THR A 176 -21.96 -57.63 9.39
C THR A 176 -21.82 -56.20 8.87
N VAL A 177 -20.79 -56.00 8.04
CA VAL A 177 -20.44 -54.72 7.40
C VAL A 177 -21.44 -54.38 6.30
N ALA A 178 -22.53 -53.71 6.67
CA ALA A 178 -23.53 -53.14 5.76
C ALA A 178 -23.63 -51.61 5.90
N ASP A 179 -23.61 -51.09 7.13
CA ASP A 179 -23.71 -49.66 7.42
C ASP A 179 -22.38 -49.09 7.93
N LEU A 180 -21.62 -48.45 7.02
CA LEU A 180 -20.86 -47.21 7.23
C LEU A 180 -20.04 -46.88 5.96
N PRO A 181 -20.36 -45.80 5.22
CA PRO A 181 -19.62 -45.45 4.01
C PRO A 181 -18.24 -44.88 4.34
N ILE A 182 -17.24 -45.22 3.50
CA ILE A 182 -15.91 -44.63 3.57
C ILE A 182 -16.00 -43.16 3.15
N SER A 183 -15.57 -42.25 4.03
CA SER A 183 -15.17 -40.90 3.66
C SER A 183 -13.71 -40.68 4.02
N THR A 184 -12.94 -40.13 3.08
CA THR A 184 -11.54 -39.76 3.26
C THR A 184 -11.43 -38.47 4.07
N LEU A 185 -10.80 -38.51 5.25
CA LEU A 185 -10.40 -37.31 5.97
C LEU A 185 -8.98 -36.90 5.56
N SER A 186 -8.85 -35.66 5.13
CA SER A 186 -7.59 -35.01 4.75
C SER A 186 -6.71 -34.74 5.97
N ILE A 187 -5.39 -34.70 5.76
CA ILE A 187 -4.44 -34.19 6.75
C ILE A 187 -4.50 -32.65 6.72
N GLY A 188 -4.67 -32.02 7.89
CA GLY A 188 -4.60 -30.56 8.04
C GLY A 188 -4.93 -30.08 9.45
N LEU A 189 -4.46 -28.87 9.78
CA LEU A 189 -4.78 -28.08 10.99
C LEU A 189 -4.36 -28.71 12.35
N SER A 190 -3.10 -28.51 12.74
CA SER A 190 -2.73 -28.42 14.16
C SER A 190 -3.03 -27.03 14.70
N THR A 191 -3.79 -26.91 15.79
CA THR A 191 -3.95 -25.65 16.51
C THR A 191 -2.66 -25.29 17.27
N GLU A 192 -2.16 -24.07 17.07
CA GLU A 192 -1.03 -23.53 17.82
C GLU A 192 -1.49 -23.14 19.23
N ILE A 193 -0.77 -23.59 20.27
CA ILE A 193 -0.95 -23.09 21.64
C ILE A 193 -0.15 -21.78 21.73
N GLN A 194 -0.77 -20.67 21.29
CA GLN A 194 -0.14 -19.35 21.22
C GLN A 194 -0.03 -18.70 22.60
N THR A 195 1.19 -18.27 22.96
CA THR A 195 1.51 -17.55 24.21
C THR A 195 1.60 -16.03 23.99
N GLU A 196 0.75 -15.50 23.11
CA GLU A 196 0.76 -14.06 22.76
C GLU A 196 0.08 -13.20 23.83
N VAL A 197 0.64 -12.02 24.08
CA VAL A 197 0.15 -11.06 25.08
C VAL A 197 -0.90 -10.16 24.45
N ILE A 198 -2.08 -10.08 25.06
CA ILE A 198 -3.15 -9.14 24.67
C ILE A 198 -2.61 -7.70 24.82
N ALA A 199 -2.71 -6.89 23.77
CA ALA A 199 -2.19 -5.53 23.80
C ALA A 199 -3.04 -4.61 24.71
N ASP A 200 -2.38 -3.94 25.65
CA ASP A 200 -3.01 -2.96 26.52
C ASP A 200 -3.30 -1.64 25.76
N LEU A 201 -4.58 -1.27 25.72
CA LEU A 201 -5.10 -0.06 25.09
C LEU A 201 -5.06 1.18 26.01
N ALA A 202 -4.88 1.00 27.32
CA ALA A 202 -4.97 2.05 28.31
C ALA A 202 -3.89 3.17 28.20
N PRO A 203 -2.60 2.91 27.93
CA PRO A 203 -1.52 3.89 28.13
C PRO A 203 -1.59 5.15 27.26
N ASN A 204 -2.31 5.10 26.14
CA ASN A 204 -2.52 6.23 25.23
C ASN A 204 -3.99 6.66 25.12
N THR A 205 -4.87 6.13 26.00
CA THR A 205 -6.28 6.55 26.04
C THR A 205 -6.40 8.01 26.43
N THR A 206 -7.24 8.76 25.71
CA THR A 206 -7.42 10.20 25.87
C THR A 206 -8.85 10.53 26.26
N PHE A 207 -9.05 11.13 27.43
CA PHE A 207 -10.35 11.49 27.98
C PHE A 207 -10.70 12.94 27.66
N LEU A 208 -11.98 13.21 27.37
CA LEU A 208 -12.45 14.56 27.08
C LEU A 208 -12.74 15.33 28.39
N ALA A 209 -11.84 16.23 28.77
CA ALA A 209 -11.83 16.83 30.11
C ALA A 209 -12.93 17.87 30.40
N ASP A 210 -13.46 18.55 29.39
CA ASP A 210 -14.44 19.65 29.56
C ASP A 210 -15.91 19.15 29.63
N LEU A 211 -16.13 17.94 30.14
CA LEU A 211 -17.45 17.28 30.23
C LEU A 211 -17.83 16.85 31.67
N HIS A 212 -17.01 17.18 32.67
CA HIS A 212 -17.25 16.83 34.08
C HIS A 212 -18.46 17.51 34.77
N ASP A 213 -19.33 18.19 34.02
CA ASP A 213 -20.60 18.72 34.55
C ASP A 213 -21.60 17.56 34.70
N PRO A 214 -22.15 17.28 35.90
CA PRO A 214 -23.11 16.20 36.10
C PRO A 214 -24.49 16.46 35.47
N GLU A 215 -24.80 17.67 35.00
CA GLU A 215 -26.04 17.94 34.26
C GLU A 215 -25.91 17.69 32.73
N MET A 216 -24.69 17.61 32.20
CA MET A 216 -24.40 17.34 30.78
C MET A 216 -24.31 15.84 30.48
N LEU A 217 -25.46 15.20 30.28
CA LEU A 217 -25.53 13.80 29.84
C LEU A 217 -25.34 13.69 28.32
N ILE A 218 -24.50 12.76 27.89
CA ILE A 218 -24.26 12.42 26.49
C ILE A 218 -25.18 11.25 26.13
N GLU A 219 -25.97 11.43 25.09
CA GLU A 219 -26.95 10.46 24.61
C GLU A 219 -26.46 9.84 23.29
N HIS A 220 -25.73 10.61 22.47
CA HIS A 220 -25.24 10.18 21.16
C HIS A 220 -23.79 10.60 20.90
N THR A 221 -23.04 9.73 20.20
CA THR A 221 -21.72 10.06 19.63
C THR A 221 -21.63 9.61 18.18
N SER A 222 -21.09 10.44 17.29
CA SER A 222 -20.89 10.07 15.89
C SER A 222 -19.61 10.65 15.32
N TRP A 223 -18.83 9.82 14.63
CA TRP A 223 -17.66 10.28 13.88
C TRP A 223 -18.07 10.92 12.56
N GLY A 224 -17.33 11.93 12.13
CA GLY A 224 -17.44 12.56 10.81
C GLY A 224 -16.91 11.67 9.67
N THR A 225 -16.53 12.30 8.56
CA THR A 225 -16.06 11.56 7.36
C THR A 225 -14.54 11.32 7.37
N ARG A 226 -14.03 10.46 6.48
CA ARG A 226 -12.57 10.34 6.24
C ARG A 226 -11.88 11.66 5.83
N GLN A 227 -12.65 12.66 5.39
CA GLN A 227 -12.13 13.97 5.00
C GLN A 227 -12.04 14.94 6.19
N GLN A 228 -12.86 14.73 7.23
CA GLN A 228 -12.84 15.45 8.51
C GLN A 228 -13.12 14.47 9.67
N PRO A 229 -12.09 13.81 10.24
CA PRO A 229 -12.25 12.82 11.31
C PRO A 229 -12.48 13.50 12.68
N VAL A 230 -13.63 14.15 12.80
CA VAL A 230 -14.14 14.79 14.03
C VAL A 230 -15.04 13.83 14.80
N LEU A 231 -15.18 14.02 16.10
CA LEU A 231 -16.17 13.32 16.92
C LEU A 231 -17.25 14.29 17.41
N LEU A 232 -18.47 14.13 16.92
CA LEU A 232 -19.64 14.82 17.44
C LEU A 232 -20.13 14.11 18.71
N THR A 233 -20.30 14.85 19.80
CA THR A 233 -20.89 14.39 21.07
C THR A 233 -22.14 15.21 21.37
N ALA A 234 -23.28 14.56 21.60
CA ALA A 234 -24.56 15.22 21.74
C ALA A 234 -25.42 14.60 22.85
N GLY A 235 -26.31 15.40 23.44
CA GLY A 235 -27.24 14.97 24.48
C GLY A 235 -27.88 16.16 25.18
N ARG A 236 -27.92 16.11 26.52
CA ARG A 236 -28.58 17.12 27.36
C ARG A 236 -27.81 18.43 27.38
N SER A 237 -28.37 19.42 26.70
CA SER A 237 -27.87 20.79 26.52
C SER A 237 -26.42 20.86 26.01
N LEU A 238 -26.03 19.82 25.27
CA LEU A 238 -24.71 19.63 24.69
C LEU A 238 -24.89 19.18 23.23
N LEU A 239 -24.25 19.90 22.32
CA LEU A 239 -24.03 19.49 20.94
C LEU A 239 -22.65 20.02 20.54
N ARG A 240 -21.64 19.17 20.63
CA ARG A 240 -20.22 19.58 20.64
C ARG A 240 -19.42 18.83 19.58
N VAL A 241 -18.69 19.58 18.76
CA VAL A 241 -17.71 19.01 17.82
C VAL A 241 -16.36 18.95 18.51
N ASN A 242 -15.80 17.76 18.60
CA ASN A 242 -14.47 17.51 19.15
C ASN A 242 -13.51 17.26 17.99
N LEU A 243 -12.64 18.23 17.71
CA LEU A 243 -11.51 18.12 16.80
C LEU A 243 -10.40 17.32 17.52
N LEU A 244 -10.21 16.08 17.07
CA LEU A 244 -9.25 15.14 17.67
C LEU A 244 -8.02 15.01 16.77
N SER A 245 -6.99 15.84 17.03
CA SER A 245 -5.69 15.73 16.35
C SER A 245 -5.12 14.31 16.47
N LYS A 246 -4.34 13.89 15.48
CA LYS A 246 -3.69 12.56 15.43
C LYS A 246 -2.35 12.51 16.19
N ASP A 247 -2.04 13.58 16.93
CA ASP A 247 -0.94 13.68 17.88
C ASP A 247 -0.87 12.48 18.86
N PRO A 248 0.33 12.01 19.27
CA PRO A 248 0.52 10.97 20.30
C PRO A 248 -0.03 11.33 21.70
N THR A 249 -0.47 12.57 21.90
CA THR A 249 -1.46 12.95 22.92
C THR A 249 -2.39 13.96 22.26
N PRO A 250 -3.61 13.58 21.86
CA PRO A 250 -4.51 14.46 21.12
C PRO A 250 -4.74 15.78 21.87
N THR A 251 -4.39 16.89 21.23
CA THR A 251 -5.04 18.16 21.55
C THR A 251 -6.49 18.06 21.08
N ILE A 252 -7.39 17.98 22.05
CA ILE A 252 -8.82 18.17 21.84
C ILE A 252 -9.03 19.68 21.71
N SER A 253 -9.58 20.12 20.59
CA SER A 253 -10.29 21.40 20.54
C SER A 253 -11.77 21.11 20.40
N ALA A 254 -12.56 21.63 21.33
CA ALA A 254 -14.00 21.45 21.38
C ALA A 254 -14.69 22.79 21.12
N TYR A 255 -15.77 22.76 20.35
CA TYR A 255 -16.68 23.91 20.24
C TYR A 255 -18.13 23.43 20.27
N ASP A 256 -18.96 24.20 20.98
CA ASP A 256 -20.39 23.93 21.15
C ASP A 256 -21.16 24.57 19.98
N LEU A 257 -21.97 23.76 19.31
CA LEU A 257 -22.86 24.19 18.23
C LEU A 257 -24.09 24.85 18.84
N ALA A 258 -24.23 26.15 18.62
CA ALA A 258 -25.32 26.94 19.18
C ALA A 258 -26.66 26.62 18.50
N LEU A 259 -27.49 25.80 19.14
CA LEU A 259 -28.88 25.61 18.73
C LEU A 259 -29.75 26.82 19.15
N PRO A 260 -30.83 27.13 18.42
CA PRO A 260 -31.81 28.17 18.76
C PRO A 260 -32.75 27.76 19.91
N MET A 261 -32.19 27.21 21.00
CA MET A 261 -32.92 26.61 22.12
C MET A 261 -32.17 26.74 23.44
N SER A 262 -32.91 26.76 24.56
CA SER A 262 -32.37 26.77 25.92
C SER A 262 -32.93 25.60 26.74
N ASN A 263 -32.09 24.89 27.48
CA ASN A 263 -32.43 23.59 28.12
C ASN A 263 -33.02 22.59 27.11
N PHE A 264 -32.16 22.07 26.23
CA PHE A 264 -32.51 21.02 25.28
C PHE A 264 -31.94 19.64 25.63
N SER A 265 -32.40 18.58 24.96
CA SER A 265 -31.71 17.28 24.85
C SER A 265 -31.76 16.80 23.40
N VAL A 266 -30.64 16.28 22.88
CA VAL A 266 -30.54 15.76 21.51
C VAL A 266 -31.01 14.31 21.46
N THR A 267 -32.18 14.07 20.87
CA THR A 267 -32.82 12.75 20.88
C THR A 267 -32.36 11.83 19.75
N ALA A 268 -31.90 12.40 18.63
CA ALA A 268 -31.34 11.68 17.48
C ALA A 268 -30.49 12.62 16.62
N LEU A 269 -29.54 12.08 15.84
CA LEU A 269 -28.75 12.84 14.86
C LEU A 269 -28.33 11.99 13.66
N CYS A 270 -28.09 12.62 12.50
CA CYS A 270 -27.49 11.99 11.32
C CYS A 270 -26.68 12.99 10.48
N TRP A 271 -25.57 12.54 9.89
CA TRP A 271 -24.80 13.33 8.92
C TRP A 271 -25.49 13.33 7.55
N ASN A 272 -25.61 14.52 6.94
CA ASN A 272 -26.08 14.65 5.56
C ASN A 272 -24.90 14.69 4.57
N SER A 273 -23.84 15.41 4.95
CA SER A 273 -22.65 15.65 4.14
C SER A 273 -21.39 15.69 5.03
N HIS A 274 -20.29 16.27 4.53
CA HIS A 274 -19.08 16.53 5.32
C HIS A 274 -19.15 17.80 6.19
N ASP A 275 -20.20 18.61 6.03
CA ASP A 275 -20.35 19.97 6.56
C ASP A 275 -21.78 20.29 7.06
N GLU A 276 -22.72 19.37 6.86
CA GLU A 276 -24.12 19.44 7.30
C GLU A 276 -24.49 18.23 8.17
N VAL A 277 -25.14 18.49 9.30
CA VAL A 277 -25.69 17.47 10.22
C VAL A 277 -27.11 17.83 10.60
N VAL A 278 -28.02 16.86 10.61
CA VAL A 278 -29.39 17.03 11.10
C VAL A 278 -29.51 16.45 12.51
N VAL A 279 -30.17 17.20 13.39
CA VAL A 279 -30.32 16.94 14.82
C VAL A 279 -31.79 17.08 15.19
N SER A 280 -32.34 16.06 15.84
CA SER A 280 -33.59 16.16 16.59
C SER A 280 -33.27 16.58 18.01
N ALA A 281 -33.91 17.64 18.51
CA ALA A 281 -33.70 18.10 19.87
C ALA A 281 -34.99 18.63 20.53
N ARG A 282 -35.14 18.23 21.79
CA ARG A 282 -36.27 18.45 22.69
C ARG A 282 -35.97 19.63 23.60
N GLU A 283 -36.79 20.67 23.61
CA GLU A 283 -36.64 21.86 24.48
C GLU A 283 -37.63 21.84 25.66
N GLU A 284 -37.13 22.04 26.88
CA GLU A 284 -37.95 22.33 28.08
C GLU A 284 -38.17 23.84 28.23
N CYS A 285 -39.39 24.30 27.94
CA CYS A 285 -39.79 25.71 28.09
C CYS A 285 -40.87 25.88 29.17
N MET A 286 -41.14 27.12 29.59
CA MET A 286 -42.23 27.46 30.51
C MET A 286 -43.29 28.30 29.80
N ASN A 287 -44.57 28.00 30.04
CA ASN A 287 -45.67 28.81 29.53
C ASN A 287 -45.90 30.10 30.36
N GLU A 288 -46.80 30.97 29.92
CA GLU A 288 -47.15 32.22 30.63
C GLU A 288 -47.78 32.02 32.03
N LEU A 289 -48.13 30.78 32.40
CA LEU A 289 -48.70 30.40 33.70
C LEU A 289 -47.64 29.76 34.64
N GLY A 290 -46.46 29.41 34.12
CA GLY A 290 -45.37 28.75 34.86
C GLY A 290 -45.35 27.21 34.75
N ASP A 291 -46.21 26.60 33.94
CA ASP A 291 -46.17 25.16 33.67
C ASP A 291 -45.02 24.83 32.70
N LYS A 292 -44.39 23.65 32.88
CA LYS A 292 -43.43 23.11 31.91
C LYS A 292 -44.15 22.67 30.63
N MET A 293 -43.67 23.16 29.49
CA MET A 293 -43.99 22.67 28.16
C MET A 293 -42.75 22.04 27.52
N VAL A 294 -42.96 21.05 26.66
CA VAL A 294 -41.90 20.35 25.93
C VAL A 294 -42.13 20.52 24.44
N VAL A 295 -41.10 20.92 23.70
CA VAL A 295 -41.19 21.19 22.25
C VAL A 295 -40.07 20.45 21.51
N ASP A 296 -40.45 19.51 20.66
CA ASP A 296 -39.50 18.71 19.88
C ASP A 296 -39.29 19.33 18.49
N LYS A 297 -38.05 19.74 18.19
CA LYS A 297 -37.67 20.42 16.94
C LYS A 297 -36.67 19.59 16.14
N LEU A 298 -36.76 19.67 14.81
CA LEU A 298 -35.83 19.07 13.87
C LEU A 298 -35.03 20.19 13.19
N ILE A 299 -33.70 20.16 13.34
CA ILE A 299 -32.80 21.26 12.99
C ILE A 299 -31.65 20.72 12.15
N LYS A 300 -31.44 21.33 10.98
CA LYS A 300 -30.24 21.13 10.16
C LYS A 300 -29.20 22.17 10.57
N VAL A 301 -28.02 21.73 11.00
CA VAL A 301 -26.86 22.60 11.21
C VAL A 301 -26.04 22.60 9.91
N VAL A 302 -25.64 23.79 9.46
CA VAL A 302 -24.99 24.03 8.17
C VAL A 302 -23.73 24.89 8.33
N GLU A 303 -23.00 25.09 7.23
CA GLU A 303 -21.74 25.86 7.16
C GLU A 303 -20.70 25.39 8.22
N GLY A 304 -20.66 24.09 8.53
CA GLY A 304 -19.73 23.53 9.51
C GLY A 304 -20.04 23.90 10.97
N GLY A 305 -21.22 24.45 11.26
CA GLY A 305 -21.64 24.80 12.62
C GLY A 305 -21.95 26.27 12.87
N THR A 306 -21.78 27.16 11.89
CA THR A 306 -21.96 28.61 12.07
C THR A 306 -23.37 29.12 11.83
N ASP A 307 -24.22 28.36 11.14
CA ASP A 307 -25.63 28.69 10.91
C ASP A 307 -26.53 27.45 11.03
N TYR A 308 -27.84 27.66 11.22
CA TYR A 308 -28.82 26.60 11.41
C TYR A 308 -30.14 26.88 10.69
N GLN A 309 -30.81 25.81 10.28
CA GLN A 309 -32.11 25.84 9.64
C GLN A 309 -33.07 24.90 10.37
N VAL A 310 -34.15 25.44 10.91
CA VAL A 310 -35.23 24.63 11.50
C VAL A 310 -36.03 23.97 10.37
N ILE A 311 -35.92 22.65 10.22
CA ILE A 311 -36.75 21.85 9.30
C ILE A 311 -38.17 21.77 9.85
N SER A 312 -38.33 21.55 11.16
CA SER A 312 -39.64 21.55 11.80
C SER A 312 -39.59 22.02 13.25
N ALA A 313 -40.53 22.88 13.63
CA ALA A 313 -40.69 23.35 15.01
C ALA A 313 -41.63 22.44 15.85
N SER A 314 -42.15 21.36 15.26
CA SER A 314 -43.08 20.42 15.90
C SER A 314 -42.88 19.01 15.31
N ALA A 315 -41.66 18.48 15.43
CA ALA A 315 -41.27 17.18 14.88
C ALA A 315 -41.93 16.00 15.63
N GLY A 316 -42.16 16.16 16.94
CA GLY A 316 -42.44 15.07 17.87
C GLY A 316 -41.15 14.37 18.31
N LEU A 317 -41.24 13.42 19.25
CA LEU A 317 -40.10 12.71 19.82
C LEU A 317 -39.47 11.77 18.79
N VAL A 318 -38.53 12.29 17.99
CA VAL A 318 -37.80 11.47 17.00
C VAL A 318 -36.73 10.66 17.72
N ASN A 319 -36.84 9.33 17.62
CA ASN A 319 -35.87 8.38 18.20
C ASN A 319 -34.76 8.03 17.21
N THR A 320 -35.06 7.95 15.92
CA THR A 320 -34.09 7.61 14.87
C THR A 320 -34.21 8.56 13.69
N LEU A 321 -33.06 9.05 13.23
CA LEU A 321 -32.89 9.82 11.99
C LEU A 321 -31.99 9.03 11.03
N GLN A 322 -32.38 8.95 9.75
CA GLN A 322 -31.59 8.28 8.72
C GLN A 322 -31.57 9.09 7.42
N TRP A 323 -30.37 9.44 6.95
CA TRP A 323 -30.16 10.18 5.71
C TRP A 323 -29.97 9.26 4.51
N ASN A 324 -30.74 9.49 3.45
CA ASN A 324 -30.61 8.84 2.15
C ASN A 324 -29.92 9.78 1.16
N LYS A 325 -28.60 9.63 1.08
CA LYS A 325 -27.68 10.37 0.18
C LYS A 325 -28.01 10.22 -1.32
N ASP A 326 -28.74 9.17 -1.72
CA ASP A 326 -28.93 8.83 -3.13
C ASP A 326 -30.14 9.59 -3.72
N ARG A 327 -31.01 10.15 -2.85
CA ARG A 327 -32.18 10.98 -3.22
C ARG A 327 -32.35 12.27 -2.41
N ASP A 328 -31.40 12.60 -1.53
CA ASP A 328 -31.46 13.73 -0.58
C ASP A 328 -32.73 13.74 0.29
N TYR A 329 -33.10 12.54 0.79
CA TYR A 329 -34.25 12.34 1.67
C TYR A 329 -33.81 12.08 3.12
N LEU A 330 -34.48 12.73 4.07
CA LEU A 330 -34.34 12.45 5.49
C LEU A 330 -35.53 11.61 5.96
N LEU A 331 -35.26 10.46 6.58
CA LEU A 331 -36.25 9.68 7.33
C LEU A 331 -36.17 10.04 8.81
N SER A 332 -37.32 10.30 9.44
CA SER A 332 -37.44 10.44 10.89
C SER A 332 -38.60 9.59 11.41
N ILE A 333 -38.33 8.75 12.41
CA ILE A 333 -39.37 7.99 13.13
C ILE A 333 -39.51 8.49 14.56
N SER A 334 -40.75 8.62 15.01
CA SER A 334 -41.11 9.09 16.35
C SER A 334 -42.21 8.21 16.96
N THR A 335 -42.25 8.12 18.29
CA THR A 335 -43.27 7.35 19.02
C THR A 335 -43.80 8.14 20.21
N ASP A 336 -45.09 7.96 20.52
CA ASP A 336 -45.73 8.50 21.73
C ASP A 336 -45.82 7.46 22.88
N GLY A 337 -45.38 6.22 22.62
CA GLY A 337 -45.44 5.10 23.55
C GLY A 337 -46.56 4.09 23.25
N GLU A 338 -47.61 4.49 22.53
CA GLU A 338 -48.63 3.59 22.00
C GLU A 338 -48.50 3.41 20.48
N LYS A 339 -48.15 4.48 19.75
CA LYS A 339 -48.13 4.54 18.28
C LYS A 339 -46.84 5.15 17.76
N GLY A 340 -46.50 4.78 16.53
CA GLY A 340 -45.41 5.38 15.76
C GLY A 340 -45.92 6.36 14.70
N SER A 341 -45.07 7.34 14.35
CA SER A 341 -45.23 8.14 13.14
C SER A 341 -43.94 8.18 12.32
N ILE A 342 -44.11 7.97 11.02
CA ILE A 342 -43.06 7.88 10.01
C ILE A 342 -43.15 9.15 9.17
N LYS A 343 -42.06 9.91 9.06
CA LYS A 343 -42.02 11.15 8.27
C LYS A 343 -40.79 11.13 7.36
N VAL A 344 -41.00 11.45 6.08
CA VAL A 344 -39.93 11.58 5.10
C VAL A 344 -39.89 13.03 4.60
N TRP A 345 -38.75 13.68 4.75
CA TRP A 345 -38.51 15.09 4.42
C TRP A 345 -37.58 15.19 3.21
N LYS A 346 -37.77 16.24 2.40
CA LYS A 346 -36.85 16.60 1.30
C LYS A 346 -35.92 17.70 1.79
N ASN A 347 -34.69 17.76 1.27
CA ASN A 347 -33.68 18.76 1.64
C ASN A 347 -34.10 20.24 1.37
N ASN A 348 -35.18 20.47 0.62
CA ASN A 348 -35.58 21.76 0.04
C ASN A 348 -36.36 22.70 0.99
N ASN A 349 -35.92 22.88 2.23
CA ASN A 349 -36.42 23.90 3.18
C ASN A 349 -37.93 23.88 3.53
N ASP A 350 -38.66 22.84 3.14
CA ASP A 350 -40.10 22.71 3.42
C ASP A 350 -40.36 22.44 4.91
N ALA A 351 -41.16 23.31 5.55
CA ALA A 351 -41.55 23.19 6.96
C ALA A 351 -42.55 22.04 7.24
N LEU A 352 -42.89 21.25 6.22
CA LEU A 352 -43.79 20.11 6.27
C LEU A 352 -43.07 18.89 5.66
N PRO A 353 -43.26 17.68 6.23
CA PRO A 353 -42.71 16.47 5.64
C PRO A 353 -43.36 16.22 4.27
N ALA A 354 -42.56 15.75 3.32
CA ALA A 354 -43.04 15.45 1.96
C ALA A 354 -43.98 14.23 1.94
N TRP A 355 -43.79 13.31 2.89
CA TRP A 355 -44.69 12.17 3.14
C TRP A 355 -44.80 11.88 4.64
N THR A 356 -45.94 11.35 5.09
CA THR A 356 -46.16 10.94 6.49
C THR A 356 -47.12 9.76 6.55
N ASP A 357 -46.83 8.80 7.43
CA ASP A 357 -47.71 7.67 7.76
C ASP A 357 -47.66 7.37 9.28
N PHE A 358 -48.61 6.58 9.79
CA PHE A 358 -48.75 6.27 11.22
C PHE A 358 -49.01 4.78 11.44
N THR A 359 -48.33 4.19 12.42
CA THR A 359 -48.48 2.77 12.79
C THR A 359 -49.41 2.62 14.00
N GLU A 360 -50.17 1.53 14.05
CA GLU A 360 -51.07 1.26 15.17
C GLU A 360 -50.34 0.89 16.47
N THR A 361 -49.06 0.51 16.37
CA THR A 361 -48.16 0.19 17.48
C THR A 361 -46.90 1.06 17.45
N ALA A 362 -46.17 1.12 18.57
CA ALA A 362 -44.91 1.86 18.70
C ALA A 362 -43.80 1.31 17.78
N ILE A 363 -43.07 2.23 17.16
CA ILE A 363 -41.86 1.97 16.35
C ILE A 363 -40.61 2.13 17.25
N TYR A 364 -39.61 1.28 17.06
CA TYR A 364 -38.30 1.39 17.72
C TYR A 364 -37.15 1.73 16.75
N ASP A 365 -37.11 1.15 15.55
CA ASP A 365 -36.02 1.40 14.60
C ASP A 365 -36.50 1.44 13.14
N ALA A 366 -35.75 2.11 12.27
CA ALA A 366 -36.00 2.20 10.83
C ALA A 366 -34.72 2.48 10.04
N LEU A 367 -34.60 1.89 8.84
CA LEU A 367 -33.36 1.89 8.06
C LEU A 367 -33.63 1.86 6.55
N TRP A 368 -32.90 2.67 5.77
CA TRP A 368 -32.95 2.64 4.29
C TRP A 368 -32.31 1.36 3.74
N ILE A 369 -32.96 0.76 2.74
CA ILE A 369 -32.53 -0.50 2.09
C ILE A 369 -32.42 -0.38 0.56
N SER A 370 -32.77 0.78 0.01
CA SER A 370 -32.54 1.16 -1.39
C SER A 370 -32.60 2.70 -1.52
N GLU A 371 -32.42 3.23 -2.73
CA GLU A 371 -32.63 4.65 -3.01
C GLU A 371 -34.06 5.16 -2.72
N SER A 372 -35.07 4.27 -2.65
CA SER A 372 -36.49 4.62 -2.50
C SER A 372 -37.26 3.79 -1.46
N SER A 373 -36.61 2.83 -0.80
CA SER A 373 -37.26 1.87 0.11
C SER A 373 -36.57 1.84 1.47
N PHE A 374 -37.34 1.71 2.54
CA PHE A 374 -36.85 1.56 3.90
C PHE A 374 -37.65 0.53 4.68
N VAL A 375 -37.05 -0.05 5.71
CA VAL A 375 -37.68 -0.98 6.67
C VAL A 375 -37.96 -0.25 7.99
N VAL A 376 -39.03 -0.63 8.67
CA VAL A 376 -39.48 -0.11 9.97
C VAL A 376 -39.83 -1.29 10.87
N CYS A 377 -39.43 -1.25 12.15
CA CYS A 377 -39.77 -2.28 13.12
C CYS A 377 -40.19 -1.73 14.49
N GLY A 378 -40.87 -2.56 15.28
CA GLY A 378 -41.39 -2.19 16.60
C GLY A 378 -42.20 -3.30 17.27
N ILE A 379 -43.17 -2.91 18.10
CA ILE A 379 -44.05 -3.85 18.82
C ILE A 379 -44.94 -4.59 17.81
N GLN A 380 -44.70 -5.90 17.64
CA GLN A 380 -45.39 -6.78 16.68
C GLN A 380 -45.41 -6.22 15.25
N LEU A 381 -44.37 -5.48 14.88
CA LEU A 381 -44.31 -4.65 13.69
C LEU A 381 -43.01 -4.92 12.91
N PHE A 382 -43.15 -5.30 11.65
CA PHE A 382 -42.04 -5.35 10.70
C PHE A 382 -42.58 -5.05 9.28
N GLN A 383 -42.26 -3.87 8.77
CA GLN A 383 -42.81 -3.36 7.51
C GLN A 383 -41.73 -2.81 6.59
N VAL A 384 -41.91 -2.99 5.28
CA VAL A 384 -41.08 -2.38 4.23
C VAL A 384 -41.94 -1.37 3.49
N TYR A 385 -41.45 -0.13 3.48
CA TYR A 385 -42.06 1.02 2.84
C TYR A 385 -41.35 1.38 1.53
N GLU A 386 -42.10 1.93 0.59
CA GLU A 386 -41.57 2.46 -0.68
C GLU A 386 -42.10 3.88 -0.93
N VAL A 387 -41.18 4.77 -1.30
CA VAL A 387 -41.41 6.20 -1.58
C VAL A 387 -41.49 6.41 -3.09
N GLN A 388 -42.70 6.67 -3.60
CA GLN A 388 -42.95 6.98 -5.01
C GLN A 388 -43.55 8.39 -5.14
N GLU A 389 -44.73 8.53 -5.76
CA GLU A 389 -45.51 9.78 -5.68
C GLU A 389 -46.12 9.92 -4.27
N ASP A 390 -46.64 8.81 -3.72
CA ASP A 390 -47.06 8.64 -2.33
C ASP A 390 -46.09 7.72 -1.56
N LEU A 391 -46.22 7.70 -0.22
CA LEU A 391 -45.56 6.73 0.65
C LEU A 391 -46.47 5.50 0.81
N THR A 392 -45.96 4.31 0.51
CA THR A 392 -46.77 3.08 0.49
C THR A 392 -46.11 1.94 1.26
N VAL A 393 -46.91 1.15 1.97
CA VAL A 393 -46.46 -0.12 2.56
C VAL A 393 -46.33 -1.14 1.43
N GLN A 394 -45.09 -1.43 1.04
CA GLN A 394 -44.80 -2.44 0.02
C GLN A 394 -45.03 -3.86 0.58
N ARG A 395 -44.63 -4.10 1.84
CA ARG A 395 -44.77 -5.39 2.54
C ARG A 395 -44.99 -5.19 4.04
N THR A 396 -45.86 -5.99 4.62
CA THR A 396 -45.94 -6.25 6.08
C THR A 396 -45.61 -7.71 6.31
N LEU A 397 -44.71 -8.02 7.25
CA LEU A 397 -44.42 -9.39 7.66
C LEU A 397 -45.20 -9.69 8.95
N ASP A 398 -45.96 -10.78 8.96
CA ASP A 398 -46.69 -11.23 10.14
C ASP A 398 -45.69 -11.67 11.22
N THR A 399 -45.76 -11.05 12.40
CA THR A 399 -44.81 -11.29 13.48
C THR A 399 -45.45 -11.02 14.83
N GLN A 400 -45.27 -11.93 15.78
CA GLN A 400 -45.66 -11.73 17.18
C GLN A 400 -44.51 -11.15 18.03
N VAL A 401 -43.32 -11.06 17.44
CA VAL A 401 -42.07 -10.59 18.07
C VAL A 401 -42.06 -9.06 18.12
N THR A 402 -41.57 -8.50 19.22
CA THR A 402 -41.24 -7.08 19.32
C THR A 402 -39.82 -6.87 18.85
N TRP A 403 -39.62 -6.11 17.77
CA TRP A 403 -38.32 -5.88 17.13
C TRP A 403 -37.74 -4.53 17.55
N GLU A 404 -36.47 -4.52 17.97
CA GLU A 404 -35.86 -3.39 18.69
C GLU A 404 -34.65 -2.78 17.98
N THR A 405 -34.02 -3.49 17.05
CA THR A 405 -32.83 -2.99 16.31
C THR A 405 -32.72 -3.66 14.94
N LEU A 406 -32.36 -2.87 13.93
CA LEU A 406 -32.16 -3.31 12.54
C LEU A 406 -30.73 -3.03 12.06
N LYS A 407 -30.20 -3.90 11.20
CA LYS A 407 -29.07 -3.59 10.30
C LYS A 407 -29.35 -4.14 8.91
N TYR A 408 -28.70 -3.54 7.92
CA TYR A 408 -28.79 -3.91 6.52
C TYR A 408 -27.38 -3.92 5.92
N ASP A 409 -27.03 -4.98 5.18
CA ASP A 409 -25.83 -4.98 4.33
C ASP A 409 -26.22 -4.65 2.88
N PRO A 410 -25.78 -3.50 2.32
CA PRO A 410 -26.05 -3.14 0.93
C PRO A 410 -25.31 -4.02 -0.10
N THR A 411 -24.33 -4.83 0.34
CA THR A 411 -23.54 -5.70 -0.55
C THR A 411 -24.32 -6.95 -0.95
N SER A 412 -24.99 -7.58 0.02
CA SER A 412 -25.82 -8.78 -0.16
C SER A 412 -27.31 -8.49 -0.29
N GLY A 413 -27.79 -7.36 0.25
CA GLY A 413 -29.20 -7.04 0.35
C GLY A 413 -29.93 -7.69 1.54
N ILE A 414 -29.19 -8.24 2.52
CA ILE A 414 -29.75 -8.91 3.70
C ILE A 414 -30.07 -7.90 4.81
N ILE A 415 -31.24 -8.08 5.46
CA ILE A 415 -31.61 -7.36 6.69
C ILE A 415 -31.50 -8.32 7.87
N ALA A 416 -30.88 -7.88 8.96
CA ALA A 416 -30.83 -8.57 10.24
C ALA A 416 -31.51 -7.75 11.34
N ALA A 417 -32.18 -8.41 12.28
CA ALA A 417 -32.97 -7.78 13.33
C ALA A 417 -32.82 -8.51 14.67
N LEU A 418 -32.78 -7.76 15.78
CA LEU A 418 -32.92 -8.31 17.14
C LEU A 418 -34.27 -7.91 17.74
N GLY A 419 -34.85 -8.79 18.56
CA GLY A 419 -36.13 -8.57 19.21
C GLY A 419 -36.43 -9.59 20.31
N MET A 420 -37.65 -9.52 20.87
CA MET A 420 -38.12 -10.39 21.96
C MET A 420 -39.55 -10.90 21.73
N ASP A 421 -39.80 -12.15 22.12
CA ASP A 421 -41.13 -12.76 22.22
C ASP A 421 -41.35 -13.27 23.66
N GLY A 422 -42.21 -12.59 24.41
CA GLY A 422 -42.45 -12.86 25.84
C GLY A 422 -41.21 -12.63 26.71
N GLN A 423 -40.44 -13.70 26.96
CA GLN A 423 -39.16 -13.65 27.67
C GLN A 423 -37.97 -14.17 26.84
N ASN A 424 -38.23 -14.66 25.62
CA ASN A 424 -37.22 -15.26 24.76
C ASN A 424 -36.71 -14.19 23.79
N SER A 425 -35.39 -13.99 23.74
CA SER A 425 -34.77 -13.12 22.73
C SER A 425 -34.70 -13.85 21.38
N ILE A 426 -34.81 -13.11 20.28
CA ILE A 426 -34.89 -13.64 18.92
C ILE A 426 -33.96 -12.86 17.98
N LEU A 427 -33.28 -13.61 17.11
CA LEU A 427 -32.56 -13.08 15.94
C LEU A 427 -33.39 -13.36 14.68
N GLY A 428 -33.68 -12.30 13.92
CA GLY A 428 -34.35 -12.34 12.63
C GLY A 428 -33.38 -12.07 11.48
N ILE A 429 -33.49 -12.83 10.39
CA ILE A 429 -32.73 -12.60 9.14
C ILE A 429 -33.70 -12.68 7.95
N LEU A 430 -33.81 -11.58 7.18
CA LEU A 430 -34.57 -11.52 5.93
C LEU A 430 -33.57 -11.53 4.76
N HIS A 431 -33.48 -12.67 4.09
CA HIS A 431 -32.59 -12.87 2.94
C HIS A 431 -33.32 -12.51 1.63
N PRO A 432 -32.71 -11.78 0.67
CA PRO A 432 -33.44 -11.28 -0.50
C PRO A 432 -33.99 -12.37 -1.44
N SER A 433 -33.41 -13.58 -1.43
CA SER A 433 -33.96 -14.73 -2.17
C SER A 433 -35.16 -15.42 -1.48
N ASP A 434 -35.41 -15.15 -0.21
CA ASP A 434 -36.57 -15.62 0.58
C ASP A 434 -37.36 -14.40 1.11
N SER A 435 -37.60 -13.45 0.22
CA SER A 435 -38.14 -12.11 0.50
C SER A 435 -39.60 -12.05 0.97
N LEU A 436 -40.18 -13.23 1.26
CA LEU A 436 -41.53 -13.45 1.77
C LEU A 436 -41.57 -13.78 3.27
N ASN A 437 -40.47 -14.31 3.85
CA ASN A 437 -40.45 -14.78 5.24
C ASN A 437 -39.25 -14.21 5.99
N LEU A 438 -39.50 -13.52 7.11
CA LEU A 438 -38.46 -13.24 8.09
C LEU A 438 -38.11 -14.58 8.78
N ARG A 439 -36.91 -15.10 8.53
CA ARG A 439 -36.45 -16.31 9.23
C ARG A 439 -36.07 -15.90 10.65
N ILE A 440 -36.52 -16.67 11.65
CA ILE A 440 -36.32 -16.37 13.07
C ILE A 440 -35.70 -17.55 13.80
N GLN A 441 -34.86 -17.27 14.79
CA GLN A 441 -34.33 -18.23 15.75
C GLN A 441 -34.29 -17.60 17.15
N GLU A 442 -34.58 -18.41 18.17
CA GLU A 442 -34.29 -18.08 19.56
C GLU A 442 -32.79 -17.81 19.75
N TYR A 443 -32.45 -16.63 20.28
CA TYR A 443 -31.07 -16.19 20.41
C TYR A 443 -30.38 -16.90 21.59
N PRO A 444 -29.21 -17.54 21.40
CA PRO A 444 -28.69 -18.56 22.32
C PRO A 444 -27.90 -18.05 23.54
N ASP A 445 -27.74 -16.74 23.73
CA ASP A 445 -27.13 -16.17 24.94
C ASP A 445 -28.09 -15.15 25.58
N LEU A 446 -28.06 -14.99 26.91
CA LEU A 446 -29.00 -14.13 27.63
C LEU A 446 -28.72 -12.63 27.40
N TYR A 447 -29.78 -11.86 27.17
CA TYR A 447 -29.76 -10.41 26.96
C TYR A 447 -28.84 -9.97 25.79
N PRO A 448 -29.20 -10.25 24.53
CA PRO A 448 -28.54 -9.61 23.38
C PRO A 448 -28.72 -8.09 23.46
N MET A 449 -27.66 -7.34 23.15
CA MET A 449 -27.63 -5.88 23.28
C MET A 449 -27.49 -5.16 21.94
N ASN A 450 -26.78 -5.75 20.97
CA ASN A 450 -26.47 -5.08 19.71
C ASN A 450 -26.06 -6.05 18.60
N LEU A 451 -26.18 -5.59 17.34
CA LEU A 451 -25.77 -6.31 16.14
C LEU A 451 -25.09 -5.37 15.11
N ASP A 452 -24.17 -5.90 14.31
CA ASP A 452 -23.48 -5.13 13.26
C ASP A 452 -22.99 -6.00 12.09
N PHE A 453 -23.03 -5.46 10.86
CA PHE A 453 -22.55 -6.17 9.65
C PHE A 453 -21.11 -5.78 9.31
N ARG A 454 -20.33 -6.75 8.83
CA ARG A 454 -18.95 -6.54 8.39
C ARG A 454 -18.90 -5.82 7.03
N PRO A 455 -18.34 -4.59 6.92
CA PRO A 455 -18.31 -3.88 5.66
C PRO A 455 -17.33 -4.50 4.65
N VAL A 456 -17.72 -4.55 3.37
CA VAL A 456 -16.94 -5.15 2.27
C VAL A 456 -16.27 -4.04 1.43
N THR A 457 -15.31 -3.33 2.01
CA THR A 457 -14.69 -2.13 1.40
C THR A 457 -13.60 -2.41 0.35
N VAL A 458 -13.31 -3.67 0.02
CA VAL A 458 -12.34 -4.04 -1.03
C VAL A 458 -12.87 -5.26 -1.79
N PRO A 459 -12.87 -5.26 -3.14
CA PRO A 459 -13.09 -6.48 -3.91
C PRO A 459 -12.04 -7.54 -3.51
N PRO A 460 -12.42 -8.81 -3.32
CA PRO A 460 -11.52 -9.83 -2.81
C PRO A 460 -10.30 -10.01 -3.73
N LEU A 461 -9.11 -10.09 -3.11
CA LEU A 461 -7.84 -10.27 -3.82
C LEU A 461 -7.81 -11.61 -4.57
N ALA A 462 -7.33 -11.59 -5.81
CA ALA A 462 -7.44 -12.68 -6.77
C ALA A 462 -6.42 -13.83 -6.56
N ASP A 463 -6.09 -14.15 -5.30
CA ASP A 463 -5.05 -15.10 -4.90
C ASP A 463 -5.62 -16.40 -4.27
N SER A 464 -6.84 -16.78 -4.64
CA SER A 464 -7.41 -18.11 -4.35
C SER A 464 -8.09 -18.70 -5.60
N PRO A 465 -7.87 -19.98 -5.95
CA PRO A 465 -8.48 -20.62 -7.11
C PRO A 465 -9.95 -20.97 -6.82
N ILE A 466 -10.83 -19.97 -6.94
CA ILE A 466 -12.23 -20.06 -6.53
C ILE A 466 -13.08 -20.77 -7.60
N ASP A 467 -13.83 -21.77 -7.14
CA ASP A 467 -14.95 -22.37 -7.86
C ASP A 467 -16.03 -21.31 -8.10
N PRO A 468 -16.52 -21.09 -9.34
CA PRO A 468 -17.50 -20.05 -9.66
C PRO A 468 -18.89 -20.27 -9.02
N SER A 469 -19.10 -21.33 -8.23
CA SER A 469 -20.29 -21.54 -7.40
C SER A 469 -20.19 -21.02 -5.96
N SER A 470 -19.00 -20.62 -5.48
CA SER A 470 -18.80 -20.20 -4.08
C SER A 470 -19.17 -18.73 -3.86
N THR A 471 -20.27 -18.48 -3.14
CA THR A 471 -20.58 -17.18 -2.53
C THR A 471 -19.71 -16.93 -1.31
N TYR A 472 -19.26 -15.68 -1.12
CA TYR A 472 -18.52 -15.27 0.08
C TYR A 472 -19.47 -15.12 1.28
N PRO A 473 -19.04 -15.51 2.50
CA PRO A 473 -19.86 -15.39 3.71
C PRO A 473 -20.18 -13.93 4.04
N VAL A 474 -21.46 -13.63 4.31
CA VAL A 474 -21.91 -12.31 4.73
C VAL A 474 -21.86 -12.27 6.25
N VAL A 475 -20.79 -11.67 6.77
CA VAL A 475 -20.46 -11.79 8.20
C VAL A 475 -21.27 -10.79 9.03
N LEU A 476 -22.12 -11.32 9.91
CA LEU A 476 -22.86 -10.58 10.93
C LEU A 476 -22.22 -10.83 12.30
N ALA A 477 -22.12 -9.81 13.15
CA ALA A 477 -21.77 -9.94 14.56
C ALA A 477 -22.94 -9.54 15.47
N THR A 478 -23.08 -10.22 16.61
CA THR A 478 -24.04 -9.90 17.68
C THR A 478 -23.34 -9.99 19.04
N CYS A 479 -23.72 -9.15 20.02
CA CYS A 479 -23.19 -9.23 21.38
C CYS A 479 -24.30 -9.31 22.44
N SER A 480 -23.98 -9.89 23.60
CA SER A 480 -24.86 -9.95 24.77
C SER A 480 -24.24 -9.29 26.01
N MET A 481 -25.10 -8.89 26.94
CA MET A 481 -24.74 -8.33 28.25
C MET A 481 -23.78 -9.28 29.03
N SER A 482 -23.88 -10.59 28.79
CA SER A 482 -23.02 -11.61 29.39
C SER A 482 -21.62 -11.73 28.76
N GLY A 483 -21.14 -10.73 28.03
CA GLY A 483 -19.80 -10.71 27.43
C GLY A 483 -19.60 -11.66 26.23
N ALA A 484 -20.66 -12.31 25.74
CA ALA A 484 -20.57 -13.23 24.61
C ALA A 484 -20.80 -12.47 23.29
N ILE A 485 -19.91 -12.69 22.31
CA ILE A 485 -20.04 -12.19 20.94
C ILE A 485 -20.18 -13.41 20.03
N ARG A 486 -21.15 -13.39 19.11
CA ARG A 486 -21.27 -14.39 18.06
C ARG A 486 -21.06 -13.78 16.69
N VAL A 487 -20.39 -14.55 15.85
CA VAL A 487 -20.13 -14.22 14.45
C VAL A 487 -20.87 -15.25 13.61
N TRP A 488 -21.71 -14.79 12.69
CA TRP A 488 -22.63 -15.61 11.89
C TRP A 488 -22.34 -15.43 10.39
N ASP A 489 -22.68 -16.43 9.58
CA ASP A 489 -22.97 -16.18 8.15
C ASP A 489 -24.46 -15.84 8.02
N ALA A 490 -24.77 -14.78 7.28
CA ALA A 490 -26.14 -14.40 6.96
C ALA A 490 -26.66 -15.05 5.65
N ASN A 491 -25.78 -15.60 4.80
CA ASN A 491 -26.17 -16.42 3.63
C ASN A 491 -26.75 -17.78 4.05
N GLU A 492 -26.19 -18.36 5.12
CA GLU A 492 -26.72 -19.55 5.79
C GLU A 492 -27.24 -19.17 7.18
N PRO A 493 -28.46 -18.57 7.27
CA PRO A 493 -29.00 -18.03 8.51
C PRO A 493 -28.84 -18.97 9.70
N PHE A 494 -28.35 -18.40 10.81
CA PHE A 494 -28.11 -19.07 12.09
C PHE A 494 -26.91 -20.02 12.14
N GLN A 495 -26.09 -20.08 11.09
CA GLN A 495 -24.76 -20.69 11.18
C GLN A 495 -23.81 -19.79 11.98
N CYS A 496 -23.61 -20.13 13.26
CA CYS A 496 -22.63 -19.50 14.14
C CYS A 496 -21.20 -19.93 13.74
N LEU A 497 -20.50 -19.08 12.98
CA LEU A 497 -19.13 -19.30 12.52
C LEU A 497 -18.10 -19.29 13.67
N LYS A 498 -18.27 -18.37 14.63
CA LYS A 498 -17.42 -18.24 15.83
C LYS A 498 -18.23 -17.75 17.03
N ARG A 499 -17.81 -18.14 18.24
CA ARG A 499 -18.23 -17.54 19.51
C ARG A 499 -16.99 -17.02 20.23
N LEU A 500 -17.00 -15.75 20.60
CA LEU A 500 -15.92 -15.05 21.27
C LEU A 500 -16.43 -14.62 22.67
N SER A 501 -15.56 -14.56 23.66
CA SER A 501 -15.82 -13.91 24.96
C SER A 501 -14.98 -12.63 25.05
N THR A 502 -15.56 -11.58 25.64
CA THR A 502 -14.83 -10.38 26.08
C THR A 502 -13.70 -10.74 27.04
N THR A 503 -12.77 -9.79 27.22
CA THR A 503 -11.71 -9.93 28.22
C THR A 503 -12.34 -10.00 29.62
N ASP A 504 -11.95 -11.01 30.40
CA ASP A 504 -12.46 -11.31 31.74
C ASP A 504 -14.00 -11.49 31.84
N ASP A 505 -14.65 -11.91 30.74
CA ASP A 505 -16.12 -12.04 30.60
C ASP A 505 -16.91 -10.74 30.96
N SER A 506 -16.29 -9.59 30.76
CA SER A 506 -16.86 -8.24 30.96
C SER A 506 -18.06 -7.93 30.04
N GLN A 507 -18.95 -7.04 30.46
CA GLN A 507 -20.23 -6.81 29.75
C GLN A 507 -20.04 -6.16 28.38
N ALA A 508 -20.80 -6.60 27.37
CA ALA A 508 -20.78 -6.05 26.01
C ALA A 508 -22.14 -5.45 25.61
N PHE A 509 -22.22 -4.11 25.60
CA PHE A 509 -23.45 -3.36 25.28
C PHE A 509 -23.53 -2.94 23.80
N LYS A 510 -22.39 -2.70 23.14
CA LYS A 510 -22.32 -2.38 21.71
C LYS A 510 -21.23 -3.18 21.02
N VAL A 511 -21.41 -3.46 19.73
CA VAL A 511 -20.45 -4.15 18.87
C VAL A 511 -20.31 -3.40 17.54
N ALA A 512 -19.09 -3.25 17.03
CA ALA A 512 -18.84 -2.49 15.81
C ALA A 512 -17.64 -3.03 15.02
N PHE A 513 -17.81 -3.24 13.71
CA PHE A 513 -16.70 -3.52 12.80
C PHE A 513 -15.89 -2.27 12.45
N SER A 514 -14.58 -2.42 12.23
CA SER A 514 -13.73 -1.35 11.72
C SER A 514 -14.14 -0.95 10.28
N PRO A 515 -13.85 0.29 9.83
CA PRO A 515 -14.28 0.78 8.50
C PRO A 515 -13.60 0.10 7.29
N ASP A 516 -12.70 -0.86 7.52
CA ASP A 516 -12.10 -1.74 6.51
C ASP A 516 -12.57 -3.20 6.61
N GLY A 517 -13.43 -3.51 7.59
CA GLY A 517 -13.90 -4.85 7.89
C GLY A 517 -12.82 -5.82 8.37
N ALA A 518 -11.68 -5.35 8.89
CA ALA A 518 -10.62 -6.20 9.41
C ALA A 518 -10.83 -6.58 10.88
N LEU A 519 -11.19 -5.61 11.71
CA LEU A 519 -11.30 -5.75 13.16
C LEU A 519 -12.77 -5.69 13.59
N LEU A 520 -13.03 -6.26 14.76
CA LEU A 520 -14.30 -6.15 15.49
C LEU A 520 -13.96 -5.65 16.89
N ALA A 521 -14.69 -4.64 17.35
CA ALA A 521 -14.67 -4.20 18.75
C ALA A 521 -16.01 -4.53 19.40
N ALA A 522 -15.98 -4.97 20.65
CA ALA A 522 -17.15 -5.02 21.51
C ALA A 522 -16.81 -4.39 22.85
N ALA A 523 -17.76 -3.65 23.42
CA ALA A 523 -17.50 -2.80 24.57
C ALA A 523 -18.72 -2.64 25.48
N GLY A 524 -18.44 -2.35 26.74
CA GLY A 524 -19.38 -1.90 27.76
C GLY A 524 -18.65 -1.05 28.80
N PRO A 525 -19.32 -0.67 29.91
CA PRO A 525 -18.77 0.25 30.91
C PRO A 525 -17.38 -0.16 31.45
N ASP A 526 -17.17 -1.44 31.69
CA ASP A 526 -15.96 -1.96 32.33
C ASP A 526 -14.78 -2.19 31.38
N ALA A 527 -15.01 -2.39 30.08
CA ALA A 527 -13.97 -2.81 29.14
C ALA A 527 -14.29 -2.58 27.66
N VAL A 528 -13.23 -2.50 26.84
CA VAL A 528 -13.28 -2.67 25.38
C VAL A 528 -12.41 -3.87 25.01
N THR A 529 -12.92 -4.77 24.18
CA THR A 529 -12.15 -5.92 23.64
C THR A 529 -12.17 -5.88 22.11
N VAL A 530 -11.03 -6.18 21.47
CA VAL A 530 -10.85 -6.10 20.01
C VAL A 530 -10.28 -7.40 19.44
N TRP A 531 -10.81 -7.88 18.31
CA TRP A 531 -10.39 -9.12 17.61
C TRP A 531 -10.15 -8.89 16.11
N ASP A 532 -9.24 -9.68 15.50
CA ASP A 532 -9.27 -9.94 14.05
C ASP A 532 -10.15 -11.16 13.77
N VAL A 533 -11.39 -10.90 13.37
CA VAL A 533 -12.44 -11.92 13.16
C VAL A 533 -12.04 -12.97 12.12
N ARG A 534 -11.22 -12.60 11.12
CA ARG A 534 -10.80 -13.56 10.08
C ARG A 534 -9.84 -14.61 10.63
N LYS A 535 -9.02 -14.26 11.62
CA LYS A 535 -7.83 -15.04 11.99
C LYS A 535 -7.90 -15.71 13.35
N ARG A 536 -8.44 -15.02 14.37
CA ARG A 536 -8.30 -15.42 15.78
C ARG A 536 -9.64 -15.62 16.48
N GLU A 537 -9.60 -16.24 17.65
CA GLU A 537 -10.72 -16.32 18.60
C GLU A 537 -10.38 -15.59 19.92
N MET A 538 -9.10 -15.55 20.29
CA MET A 538 -8.58 -14.68 21.34
C MET A 538 -8.49 -13.22 20.87
N PRO A 539 -8.69 -12.24 21.78
CA PRO A 539 -8.58 -10.83 21.45
C PRO A 539 -7.13 -10.43 21.16
N ILE A 540 -6.96 -9.45 20.28
CA ILE A 540 -5.65 -8.85 19.97
C ILE A 540 -5.31 -7.70 20.94
N ALA A 541 -6.33 -7.04 21.49
CA ALA A 541 -6.16 -5.91 22.41
C ALA A 541 -7.33 -5.76 23.38
N SER A 542 -7.05 -5.20 24.56
CA SER A 542 -8.05 -4.94 25.61
C SER A 542 -7.83 -3.58 26.28
N TRP A 543 -8.92 -2.92 26.63
CA TRP A 543 -9.00 -1.72 27.47
C TRP A 543 -9.81 -2.08 28.70
N ARG A 544 -9.43 -1.61 29.90
CA ARG A 544 -10.13 -1.93 31.15
C ARG A 544 -10.34 -0.64 31.97
N ALA A 545 -11.56 -0.42 32.47
CA ALA A 545 -11.89 0.73 33.31
C ALA A 545 -11.06 0.77 34.60
N GLN A 546 -10.80 -0.40 35.20
CA GLN A 546 -9.98 -0.58 36.42
C GLN A 546 -8.53 -0.05 36.33
N ASP A 547 -8.00 0.17 35.12
CA ASP A 547 -6.63 0.67 34.92
C ASP A 547 -6.57 2.21 35.02
N PHE A 548 -7.72 2.85 35.27
CA PHE A 548 -7.90 4.28 35.52
C PHE A 548 -8.55 4.53 36.89
N GLY A 549 -8.42 5.75 37.40
CA GLY A 549 -9.21 6.19 38.55
C GLY A 549 -10.60 6.67 38.12
N HIS A 550 -11.57 6.58 39.04
CA HIS A 550 -12.97 7.01 38.81
C HIS A 550 -13.08 8.49 38.38
N GLU A 551 -12.05 9.32 38.63
CA GLU A 551 -11.99 10.70 38.14
C GLU A 551 -11.78 10.84 36.62
N LYS A 552 -11.43 9.75 35.92
CA LYS A 552 -11.28 9.70 34.45
C LYS A 552 -12.38 8.88 33.78
N TRP A 553 -12.74 7.75 34.38
CA TRP A 553 -13.79 6.87 33.90
C TRP A 553 -14.42 6.12 35.07
N ASP A 554 -15.74 6.17 35.18
CA ASP A 554 -16.50 5.50 36.24
C ASP A 554 -17.63 4.64 35.62
N PRO A 555 -17.48 3.30 35.60
CA PRO A 555 -18.47 2.41 34.99
C PRO A 555 -19.81 2.39 35.76
N GLY A 556 -19.87 2.96 36.96
CA GLY A 556 -21.09 3.11 37.75
C GLY A 556 -22.05 4.22 37.30
N VAL A 557 -21.67 5.05 36.33
CA VAL A 557 -22.48 6.19 35.86
C VAL A 557 -23.64 5.72 34.97
N SER A 558 -24.85 6.20 35.27
CA SER A 558 -26.04 5.94 34.45
C SER A 558 -26.06 6.80 33.18
N GLY A 559 -26.15 6.15 32.02
CA GLY A 559 -26.35 6.77 30.70
C GLY A 559 -26.47 5.69 29.61
N GLU A 560 -26.69 6.10 28.36
CA GLU A 560 -26.47 5.17 27.24
C GLU A 560 -24.95 4.98 27.03
N PHE A 561 -24.54 3.77 26.68
CA PHE A 561 -23.17 3.45 26.31
C PHE A 561 -23.02 3.48 24.78
N SER A 562 -22.06 4.26 24.26
CA SER A 562 -21.76 4.32 22.83
C SER A 562 -20.40 3.70 22.47
N LEU A 563 -20.29 3.21 21.24
CA LEU A 563 -19.06 2.69 20.64
C LEU A 563 -18.99 3.14 19.17
N GLY A 564 -17.84 3.63 18.72
CA GLY A 564 -17.64 4.02 17.32
C GLY A 564 -16.18 4.00 16.90
N TRP A 565 -15.92 3.65 15.64
CA TRP A 565 -14.58 3.70 15.04
C TRP A 565 -14.34 5.05 14.33
N ASP A 566 -13.12 5.59 14.45
CA ASP A 566 -12.61 6.63 13.56
C ASP A 566 -12.69 6.12 12.11
N PRO A 567 -13.10 6.95 11.12
CA PRO A 567 -13.20 6.57 9.71
C PRO A 567 -11.97 5.90 9.09
N ASP A 568 -10.76 6.04 9.66
CA ASP A 568 -9.55 5.32 9.22
C ASP A 568 -9.22 4.02 9.99
N GLY A 569 -9.99 3.68 11.03
CA GLY A 569 -9.81 2.49 11.87
C GLY A 569 -8.68 2.57 12.92
N SER A 570 -8.00 3.71 13.07
CA SER A 570 -6.88 3.85 14.01
C SER A 570 -7.29 4.14 15.45
N ARG A 571 -8.54 4.58 15.69
CA ARG A 571 -9.07 4.96 17.01
C ARG A 571 -10.48 4.44 17.19
N LEU A 572 -10.83 4.14 18.44
CA LEU A 572 -12.18 3.92 18.94
C LEU A 572 -12.59 5.10 19.83
N SER A 573 -13.88 5.43 19.84
CA SER A 573 -14.52 6.25 20.86
C SER A 573 -15.49 5.39 21.67
N ILE A 574 -15.44 5.53 22.99
CA ILE A 574 -16.50 5.08 23.91
C ILE A 574 -17.04 6.28 24.69
N ALA A 575 -18.33 6.27 25.00
CA ALA A 575 -18.94 7.24 25.90
C ALA A 575 -19.95 6.58 26.84
N LEU A 576 -20.10 7.15 28.04
CA LEU A 576 -21.04 6.74 29.06
C LEU A 576 -21.39 7.95 29.95
N GLY A 577 -22.68 8.29 30.07
CA GLY A 577 -23.11 9.41 30.92
C GLY A 577 -22.48 10.73 30.47
N ASN A 578 -21.64 11.35 31.31
CA ASN A 578 -20.91 12.58 30.96
C ASN A 578 -19.42 12.35 30.60
N GLN A 579 -19.05 11.12 30.22
CA GLN A 579 -17.66 10.71 30.02
C GLN A 579 -17.42 10.21 28.60
N VAL A 580 -16.27 10.55 28.02
CA VAL A 580 -15.84 10.10 26.69
C VAL A 580 -14.36 9.77 26.70
N ALA A 581 -14.00 8.59 26.18
CA ALA A 581 -12.63 8.14 26.03
C ALA A 581 -12.32 7.77 24.57
N ILE A 582 -11.21 8.31 24.07
CA ILE A 582 -10.64 8.01 22.75
C ILE A 582 -9.52 7.00 22.94
N VAL A 583 -9.72 5.79 22.43
CA VAL A 583 -8.86 4.62 22.62
C VAL A 583 -8.13 4.33 21.31
N PRO A 584 -6.83 4.64 21.17
CA PRO A 584 -6.09 4.35 19.95
C PRO A 584 -5.82 2.84 19.84
N VAL A 585 -6.03 2.27 18.64
CA VAL A 585 -5.88 0.83 18.39
C VAL A 585 -4.46 0.53 17.87
N PRO A 586 -3.63 -0.24 18.61
CA PRO A 586 -2.24 -0.47 18.26
C PRO A 586 -2.08 -1.31 16.98
N SER A 587 -1.61 -0.69 15.91
CA SER A 587 -1.35 -1.34 14.61
C SER A 587 0.12 -1.81 14.47
N PRO A 588 0.44 -2.77 13.57
CA PRO A 588 1.78 -3.32 13.44
C PRO A 588 2.78 -2.34 12.83
N ILE A 589 4.07 -2.62 13.01
CA ILE A 589 5.13 -1.98 12.22
C ILE A 589 4.85 -2.23 10.73
N GLU A 590 5.01 -1.17 9.92
CA GLU A 590 4.59 -1.07 8.51
C GLU A 590 3.09 -0.79 8.24
N ASN A 591 2.27 -0.49 9.26
CA ASN A 591 1.02 0.25 9.03
C ASN A 591 1.31 1.74 8.75
N PHE A 592 1.83 2.02 7.56
CA PHE A 592 2.29 3.33 7.14
C PHE A 592 1.13 4.31 6.92
N ARG A 593 1.32 5.62 7.22
CA ARG A 593 0.27 6.64 7.06
C ARG A 593 -0.32 6.62 5.63
N PRO A 594 -1.66 6.65 5.48
CA PRO A 594 -2.30 6.81 4.18
C PRO A 594 -1.85 8.09 3.47
N LEU A 595 -1.45 7.98 2.20
CA LEU A 595 -1.16 9.12 1.32
C LEU A 595 -1.89 8.97 0.00
N LYS A 596 -2.24 10.10 -0.62
CA LYS A 596 -2.68 10.15 -2.00
C LYS A 596 -1.58 10.67 -2.92
N VAL A 597 -1.41 10.02 -4.07
CA VAL A 597 -0.41 10.34 -5.10
C VAL A 597 -1.12 10.58 -6.44
N ILE A 598 -0.96 11.78 -7.00
CA ILE A 598 -1.40 12.10 -8.36
C ILE A 598 -0.19 12.02 -9.30
N VAL A 599 -0.34 11.32 -10.42
CA VAL A 599 0.66 11.23 -11.49
C VAL A 599 0.11 11.84 -12.77
N ILE A 600 0.90 12.67 -13.46
CA ILE A 600 0.50 13.34 -14.70
C ILE A 600 1.20 12.71 -15.92
N GLY A 601 0.46 11.93 -16.70
CA GLY A 601 0.88 11.28 -17.95
C GLY A 601 1.19 9.79 -17.79
N ALA A 602 0.77 8.98 -18.77
CA ALA A 602 0.89 7.52 -18.82
C ALA A 602 1.84 7.04 -19.94
N GLY A 603 2.99 7.70 -20.10
CA GLY A 603 4.16 7.14 -20.78
C GLY A 603 4.92 6.14 -19.89
N TYR A 604 6.16 5.78 -20.27
CA TYR A 604 7.05 4.94 -19.46
C TYR A 604 7.07 5.35 -17.97
N SER A 605 7.23 6.66 -17.70
CA SER A 605 7.27 7.20 -16.33
C SER A 605 5.98 6.93 -15.51
N GLY A 606 4.81 7.16 -16.09
CA GLY A 606 3.53 6.93 -15.40
C GLY A 606 3.23 5.45 -15.21
N ILE A 607 3.45 4.63 -16.25
CA ILE A 607 3.27 3.18 -16.17
C ILE A 607 4.20 2.59 -15.11
N TYR A 608 5.45 3.05 -15.01
CA TYR A 608 6.38 2.64 -13.96
C TYR A 608 5.86 2.97 -12.55
N CYS A 609 5.32 4.17 -12.33
CA CYS A 609 4.68 4.54 -11.05
C CYS A 609 3.49 3.62 -10.73
N GLY A 610 2.61 3.36 -11.70
CA GLY A 610 1.47 2.45 -11.59
C GLY A 610 1.82 0.98 -11.29
N ILE A 611 3.09 0.62 -11.35
CA ILE A 611 3.62 -0.71 -10.98
C ILE A 611 4.37 -0.62 -9.64
N ARG A 612 5.38 0.25 -9.52
CA ARG A 612 6.31 0.26 -8.37
C ARG A 612 5.75 0.87 -7.10
N ILE A 613 4.78 1.78 -7.19
CA ILE A 613 4.09 2.31 -6.00
C ILE A 613 3.31 1.18 -5.29
N PRO A 614 2.32 0.51 -5.93
CA PRO A 614 1.56 -0.55 -5.28
C PRO A 614 2.36 -1.85 -5.03
N GLU A 615 3.47 -2.08 -5.73
CA GLU A 615 4.38 -3.20 -5.43
C GLU A 615 5.11 -3.02 -4.09
N ARG A 616 5.43 -1.77 -3.70
CA ARG A 616 6.42 -1.49 -2.64
C ARG A 616 5.90 -0.63 -1.48
N LEU A 617 4.69 -0.07 -1.61
CA LEU A 617 4.06 0.80 -0.64
C LEU A 617 2.65 0.30 -0.33
N LYS A 618 2.34 0.12 0.96
CA LYS A 618 0.97 -0.04 1.45
C LYS A 618 0.34 1.33 1.68
N ASN A 619 -0.99 1.40 1.78
CA ASN A 619 -1.74 2.60 2.16
C ASN A 619 -1.44 3.82 1.24
N VAL A 620 -1.42 3.60 -0.08
CA VAL A 620 -1.32 4.68 -1.07
C VAL A 620 -2.52 4.64 -2.01
N ASP A 621 -3.31 5.73 -2.02
CA ASP A 621 -4.24 6.00 -3.11
C ASP A 621 -3.46 6.58 -4.30
N LEU A 622 -3.70 6.06 -5.50
CA LEU A 622 -2.92 6.35 -6.69
C LEU A 622 -3.82 6.61 -7.89
N VAL A 623 -3.69 7.78 -8.51
CA VAL A 623 -4.36 8.10 -9.77
C VAL A 623 -3.38 8.68 -10.78
N ILE A 624 -3.53 8.26 -12.03
CA ILE A 624 -2.67 8.64 -13.16
C ILE A 624 -3.55 9.28 -14.23
N TYR A 625 -3.47 10.61 -14.38
CA TYR A 625 -4.24 11.35 -15.38
C TYR A 625 -3.46 11.46 -16.69
N GLU A 626 -4.06 10.98 -17.78
CA GLU A 626 -3.47 11.02 -19.13
C GLU A 626 -4.48 11.67 -20.09
N LYS A 627 -4.07 12.76 -20.76
CA LYS A 627 -4.92 13.52 -21.70
C LYS A 627 -5.27 12.73 -22.96
N ASN A 628 -4.43 11.76 -23.32
CA ASN A 628 -4.60 10.94 -24.51
C ASN A 628 -5.60 9.80 -24.26
N ALA A 629 -6.26 9.31 -25.31
CA ALA A 629 -7.22 8.20 -25.24
C ALA A 629 -6.54 6.81 -25.22
N GLY A 630 -5.28 6.73 -24.76
CA GLY A 630 -4.48 5.52 -24.66
C GLY A 630 -3.10 5.82 -24.04
N VAL A 631 -2.40 4.77 -23.61
CA VAL A 631 -1.10 4.89 -22.93
C VAL A 631 0.07 4.91 -23.93
N GLY A 632 1.26 5.30 -23.45
CA GLY A 632 2.50 5.30 -24.23
C GLY A 632 3.17 6.66 -24.38
N GLY A 633 2.47 7.76 -24.04
CA GLY A 633 3.02 9.13 -24.07
C GLY A 633 3.53 9.52 -25.46
N ALA A 634 4.83 9.80 -25.60
CA ALA A 634 5.44 10.13 -26.89
C ALA A 634 5.24 9.04 -27.96
N TRP A 635 5.12 7.76 -27.57
CA TRP A 635 4.84 6.64 -28.47
C TRP A 635 3.35 6.50 -28.83
N TYR A 636 2.46 7.23 -28.14
CA TYR A 636 1.07 7.42 -28.53
C TYR A 636 0.92 8.65 -29.45
N GLU A 637 1.62 9.75 -29.19
CA GLU A 637 1.48 11.00 -29.96
C GLU A 637 2.19 10.95 -31.32
N ASN A 638 3.36 10.33 -31.41
CA ASN A 638 4.13 10.31 -32.66
C ASN A 638 3.63 9.21 -33.61
N ARG A 639 3.25 9.63 -34.82
CA ARG A 639 2.57 8.81 -35.84
C ARG A 639 3.16 8.93 -37.25
N TYR A 640 4.28 9.65 -37.38
CA TYR A 640 4.88 9.93 -38.68
C TYR A 640 5.48 8.68 -39.34
N LEU A 641 5.52 8.68 -40.67
CA LEU A 641 6.07 7.56 -41.45
C LEU A 641 7.56 7.36 -41.11
N GLY A 642 7.93 6.12 -40.79
CA GLY A 642 9.29 5.76 -40.35
C GLY A 642 9.57 6.00 -38.87
N CYS A 643 8.59 6.45 -38.06
CA CYS A 643 8.80 6.66 -36.62
C CYS A 643 9.18 5.36 -35.90
N ALA A 644 10.40 5.33 -35.37
CA ALA A 644 11.01 4.17 -34.70
C ALA A 644 12.00 4.64 -33.61
N CYS A 645 12.45 3.71 -32.77
CA CYS A 645 13.55 3.99 -31.84
C CYS A 645 14.83 4.39 -32.61
N ASP A 646 15.67 5.24 -32.01
CA ASP A 646 17.01 5.59 -32.53
C ASP A 646 18.15 4.95 -31.72
N VAL A 647 17.82 4.09 -30.76
CA VAL A 647 18.73 3.20 -30.03
C VAL A 647 18.16 1.76 -30.03
N PRO A 648 18.99 0.72 -29.80
CA PRO A 648 18.54 -0.67 -29.74
C PRO A 648 17.33 -0.91 -28.80
N SER A 649 16.24 -1.49 -29.33
CA SER A 649 15.00 -1.82 -28.59
C SER A 649 15.25 -2.66 -27.33
N HIS A 650 16.30 -3.46 -27.37
CA HIS A 650 16.75 -4.36 -26.30
C HIS A 650 17.31 -3.65 -25.06
N SER A 651 17.73 -2.38 -25.24
CA SER A 651 18.06 -1.42 -24.18
C SER A 651 16.89 -0.48 -23.88
N TYR A 652 16.10 -0.11 -24.91
CA TYR A 652 14.94 0.79 -24.79
C TYR A 652 13.65 0.07 -24.31
N GLN A 653 13.76 -0.60 -23.18
CA GLN A 653 12.68 -1.35 -22.54
C GLN A 653 12.86 -1.30 -21.01
N TYR A 654 11.88 -1.77 -20.26
CA TYR A 654 12.04 -1.92 -18.82
C TYR A 654 13.11 -2.98 -18.51
N SER A 655 13.89 -2.73 -17.46
CA SER A 655 14.92 -3.64 -16.95
C SER A 655 14.31 -5.00 -16.57
N PHE A 656 13.14 -4.95 -15.93
CA PHE A 656 12.42 -6.04 -15.27
C PHE A 656 11.41 -6.79 -16.16
N GLU A 657 11.01 -6.22 -17.29
CA GLU A 657 10.06 -6.84 -18.24
C GLU A 657 10.58 -6.68 -19.68
N PRO A 658 11.59 -7.47 -20.08
CA PRO A 658 12.21 -7.31 -21.39
C PRO A 658 11.47 -8.13 -22.48
N ASN A 659 11.16 -7.46 -23.59
CA ASN A 659 10.47 -8.06 -24.73
C ASN A 659 11.45 -8.86 -25.62
N LYS A 660 11.24 -10.17 -25.69
CA LYS A 660 12.02 -11.12 -26.49
C LYS A 660 11.71 -11.08 -27.99
N ASN A 661 10.57 -10.48 -28.38
CA ASN A 661 9.96 -10.65 -29.69
C ASN A 661 10.13 -9.44 -30.63
N TRP A 662 10.98 -8.44 -30.27
CA TRP A 662 11.19 -7.22 -31.06
C TRP A 662 11.44 -7.53 -32.55
N SER A 663 10.63 -6.97 -33.44
CA SER A 663 10.72 -7.19 -34.90
C SER A 663 12.04 -6.68 -35.52
N SER A 664 12.68 -5.72 -34.87
CA SER A 664 13.78 -4.91 -35.40
C SER A 664 14.75 -4.49 -34.28
N LEU A 665 16.03 -4.30 -34.62
CA LEU A 665 16.99 -3.62 -33.74
C LEU A 665 16.46 -2.25 -33.30
N TYR A 666 15.76 -1.57 -34.22
CA TYR A 666 15.10 -0.29 -34.02
C TYR A 666 13.59 -0.49 -34.21
N ALA A 667 12.87 -0.77 -33.13
CA ALA A 667 11.44 -1.09 -33.17
C ALA A 667 10.60 0.11 -33.65
N PRO A 668 9.58 -0.09 -34.51
CA PRO A 668 8.62 0.95 -34.88
C PRO A 668 7.81 1.46 -33.67
N ALA A 669 7.37 2.72 -33.73
CA ALA A 669 6.65 3.38 -32.64
C ALA A 669 5.42 2.60 -32.14
N ARG A 670 4.65 2.00 -33.05
CA ARG A 670 3.47 1.17 -32.72
C ARG A 670 3.84 -0.11 -31.95
N GLU A 671 5.00 -0.68 -32.20
CA GLU A 671 5.48 -1.89 -31.48
C GLU A 671 5.87 -1.53 -30.04
N ILE A 672 6.53 -0.38 -29.85
CA ILE A 672 6.91 0.15 -28.53
C ILE A 672 5.67 0.54 -27.72
N GLN A 673 4.65 1.13 -28.35
CA GLN A 673 3.37 1.39 -27.71
C GLN A 673 2.65 0.08 -27.31
N ALA A 674 2.56 -0.90 -28.21
CA ALA A 674 1.93 -2.19 -27.90
C ALA A 674 2.64 -2.94 -26.77
N TYR A 675 3.97 -2.82 -26.68
CA TYR A 675 4.75 -3.26 -25.52
C TYR A 675 4.32 -2.54 -24.25
N LEU A 676 4.24 -1.20 -24.23
CA LEU A 676 3.81 -0.44 -23.06
C LEU A 676 2.37 -0.74 -22.62
N GLU A 677 1.45 -0.90 -23.57
CA GLU A 677 0.07 -1.34 -23.33
C GLU A 677 0.04 -2.76 -22.73
N GLY A 678 0.86 -3.66 -23.26
CA GLY A 678 1.05 -5.02 -22.74
C GLY A 678 1.58 -5.03 -21.31
N VAL A 679 2.59 -4.23 -20.99
CA VAL A 679 3.15 -4.09 -19.63
C VAL A 679 2.12 -3.50 -18.67
N ALA A 680 1.46 -2.40 -19.06
CA ALA A 680 0.45 -1.74 -18.21
C ALA A 680 -0.76 -2.65 -17.93
N LYS A 681 -1.10 -3.54 -18.87
CA LYS A 681 -2.09 -4.61 -18.68
C LYS A 681 -1.54 -5.75 -17.80
N LYS A 682 -0.32 -6.24 -18.04
CA LYS A 682 0.28 -7.39 -17.33
C LYS A 682 0.36 -7.18 -15.82
N TYR A 683 0.73 -5.97 -15.40
CA TYR A 683 0.83 -5.60 -13.97
C TYR A 683 -0.43 -4.86 -13.45
N SER A 684 -1.52 -4.89 -14.22
CA SER A 684 -2.80 -4.23 -13.90
C SER A 684 -2.69 -2.74 -13.56
N ALA A 685 -1.65 -2.04 -14.03
CA ALA A 685 -1.42 -0.62 -13.78
C ALA A 685 -2.56 0.26 -14.34
N ASN A 686 -3.23 -0.23 -15.39
CA ASN A 686 -4.43 0.39 -15.98
C ASN A 686 -5.53 0.74 -14.96
N ARG A 687 -5.61 0.03 -13.81
CA ARG A 687 -6.63 0.32 -12.76
C ARG A 687 -6.51 1.71 -12.14
N PHE A 688 -5.32 2.33 -12.23
CA PHE A 688 -5.07 3.69 -11.75
C PHE A 688 -5.13 4.75 -12.86
N ILE A 689 -5.22 4.35 -14.13
CA ILE A 689 -5.06 5.25 -15.27
C ILE A 689 -6.42 5.80 -15.74
N LYS A 690 -6.58 7.12 -15.64
CA LYS A 690 -7.70 7.89 -16.19
C LYS A 690 -7.28 8.47 -17.54
N LEU A 691 -7.59 7.75 -18.62
CA LEU A 691 -7.39 8.19 -20.00
C LEU A 691 -8.37 9.31 -20.38
N SER A 692 -8.04 10.11 -21.40
CA SER A 692 -8.80 11.30 -21.80
C SER A 692 -8.98 12.34 -20.67
N HIS A 693 -8.08 12.42 -19.69
CA HIS A 693 -8.13 13.40 -18.61
C HIS A 693 -6.94 14.36 -18.65
N GLU A 694 -7.19 15.63 -18.92
CA GLU A 694 -6.17 16.68 -18.99
C GLU A 694 -6.09 17.48 -17.68
N ILE A 695 -4.91 17.55 -17.07
CA ILE A 695 -4.65 18.47 -15.96
C ILE A 695 -4.57 19.90 -16.50
N GLN A 696 -5.40 20.78 -15.94
CA GLN A 696 -5.51 22.20 -16.31
C GLN A 696 -4.71 23.14 -15.39
N GLY A 697 -4.32 22.66 -14.20
CA GLY A 697 -3.45 23.38 -13.28
C GLY A 697 -3.21 22.61 -11.98
N CYS A 698 -2.17 22.99 -11.24
CA CYS A 698 -1.89 22.47 -9.90
C CYS A 698 -1.45 23.61 -8.95
N ARG A 699 -1.89 23.58 -7.69
CA ARG A 699 -1.53 24.56 -6.66
C ARG A 699 -1.21 23.88 -5.33
N TRP A 700 -0.07 24.20 -4.75
CA TRP A 700 0.30 23.81 -3.39
C TRP A 700 -0.47 24.63 -2.36
N ASP A 701 -0.90 23.98 -1.29
CA ASP A 701 -1.61 24.53 -0.14
C ASP A 701 -0.76 24.30 1.11
N GLU A 702 -0.06 25.36 1.53
CA GLU A 702 0.86 25.34 2.69
C GLU A 702 0.13 25.03 4.01
N ALA A 703 -1.14 25.39 4.14
CA ALA A 703 -1.91 25.14 5.36
C ALA A 703 -2.28 23.66 5.49
N LYS A 704 -2.60 23.01 4.35
CA LYS A 704 -3.01 21.60 4.30
C LYS A 704 -1.87 20.62 3.98
N ALA A 705 -0.67 21.14 3.65
CA ALA A 705 0.46 20.41 3.10
C ALA A 705 0.09 19.50 1.91
N LYS A 706 -0.74 20.01 0.99
CA LYS A 706 -1.30 19.25 -0.15
C LYS A 706 -1.26 19.99 -1.47
N TRP A 707 -1.19 19.22 -2.55
CA TRP A 707 -1.48 19.69 -3.89
C TRP A 707 -2.98 19.63 -4.16
N HIS A 708 -3.53 20.70 -4.72
CA HIS A 708 -4.81 20.71 -5.43
C HIS A 708 -4.51 20.65 -6.92
N ALA A 709 -5.25 19.84 -7.68
CA ALA A 709 -5.07 19.66 -9.12
C ALA A 709 -6.42 19.63 -9.84
N THR A 710 -6.61 20.57 -10.76
CA THR A 710 -7.82 20.67 -11.59
C THR A 710 -7.68 19.77 -12.81
N ALA A 711 -8.59 18.80 -12.96
CA ALA A 711 -8.60 17.82 -14.03
C ALA A 711 -9.85 17.99 -14.92
N LYS A 712 -9.67 17.88 -16.23
CA LYS A 712 -10.76 17.93 -17.21
C LYS A 712 -10.89 16.60 -17.95
N ASN A 713 -12.06 15.98 -17.85
CA ASN A 713 -12.44 14.84 -18.66
C ASN A 713 -12.78 15.34 -20.09
N LEU A 714 -11.93 15.00 -21.05
CA LEU A 714 -12.07 15.41 -22.46
C LEU A 714 -13.17 14.64 -23.21
N SER A 715 -13.70 13.55 -22.64
CA SER A 715 -14.79 12.78 -23.23
C SER A 715 -16.18 13.23 -22.79
N THR A 716 -16.34 13.76 -21.57
CA THR A 716 -17.60 14.38 -21.10
C THR A 716 -17.60 15.91 -21.19
N GLY A 717 -16.42 16.54 -21.19
CA GLY A 717 -16.24 17.99 -21.10
C GLY A 717 -16.21 18.53 -19.66
N GLU A 718 -16.52 17.69 -18.68
CA GLU A 718 -16.54 17.93 -17.24
C GLU A 718 -15.16 18.33 -16.70
N THR A 719 -15.13 19.24 -15.74
CA THR A 719 -13.92 19.67 -15.01
C THR A 719 -14.18 19.55 -13.52
N PHE A 720 -13.25 18.92 -12.80
CA PHE A 720 -13.34 18.69 -11.37
C PHE A 720 -11.96 18.92 -10.72
N ASP A 721 -11.94 19.17 -9.41
CA ASP A 721 -10.71 19.27 -8.63
C ASP A 721 -10.45 17.97 -7.87
N ASP A 722 -9.19 17.58 -7.78
CA ASP A 722 -8.70 16.50 -6.91
C ASP A 722 -7.53 17.01 -6.04
N THR A 723 -7.21 16.29 -4.97
CA THR A 723 -6.10 16.64 -4.07
C THR A 723 -5.15 15.48 -3.88
N SER A 724 -3.88 15.77 -3.54
CA SER A 724 -2.90 14.75 -3.18
C SER A 724 -1.85 15.27 -2.20
N ASP A 725 -1.28 14.37 -1.42
CA ASP A 725 -0.10 14.67 -0.60
C ASP A 725 1.14 14.80 -1.48
N VAL A 726 1.25 13.99 -2.55
CA VAL A 726 2.39 13.95 -3.48
C VAL A 726 1.92 14.15 -4.93
N LEU A 727 2.72 14.88 -5.72
CA LEU A 727 2.45 15.14 -7.14
C LEU A 727 3.65 14.71 -8.00
N ILE A 728 3.39 13.86 -9.00
CA ILE A 728 4.42 13.31 -9.90
C ILE A 728 4.19 13.78 -11.34
N SER A 729 5.03 14.68 -11.81
CA SER A 729 5.07 15.14 -13.20
C SER A 729 5.76 14.08 -14.08
N ALA A 730 4.97 13.20 -14.71
CA ALA A 730 5.44 12.12 -15.59
C ALA A 730 5.29 12.47 -17.10
N ARG A 731 5.09 13.76 -17.41
CA ARG A 731 4.65 14.30 -18.71
C ARG A 731 5.63 14.11 -19.88
N GLY A 732 6.93 14.00 -19.59
CA GLY A 732 8.01 14.02 -20.58
C GLY A 732 8.25 15.38 -21.27
N ASN A 733 9.45 15.56 -21.81
CA ASN A 733 9.95 16.83 -22.38
C ASN A 733 9.74 17.00 -23.89
N LEU A 734 9.13 16.03 -24.58
CA LEU A 734 9.03 15.97 -26.06
C LEU A 734 7.59 15.66 -26.52
N ASN A 735 6.63 16.42 -26.00
CA ASN A 735 5.19 16.34 -26.34
C ASN A 735 4.68 17.59 -27.08
N THR A 736 5.19 18.78 -26.76
CA THR A 736 4.66 20.06 -27.25
C THR A 736 5.30 20.47 -28.58
N PRO A 737 4.58 20.51 -29.72
CA PRO A 737 5.16 20.76 -31.04
C PRO A 737 5.82 22.14 -31.20
N ALA A 738 6.96 22.18 -31.89
CA ALA A 738 7.65 23.41 -32.25
C ALA A 738 7.41 23.78 -33.72
N TRP A 739 6.21 24.31 -34.01
CA TRP A 739 5.88 24.87 -35.33
C TRP A 739 6.85 26.00 -35.72
N PRO A 740 7.31 26.07 -36.99
CA PRO A 740 8.22 27.11 -37.45
C PRO A 740 7.47 28.43 -37.67
N ASP A 741 8.12 29.55 -37.34
CA ASP A 741 7.61 30.88 -37.64
C ASP A 741 8.05 31.29 -39.06
N ILE A 742 7.13 31.10 -40.03
CA ILE A 742 7.34 31.40 -41.45
C ILE A 742 6.10 32.12 -41.99
N ASN A 743 6.31 33.28 -42.62
CA ASN A 743 5.24 34.05 -43.25
C ASN A 743 4.49 33.20 -44.29
N GLY A 744 3.17 33.15 -44.20
CA GLY A 744 2.30 32.39 -45.10
C GLY A 744 2.09 30.91 -44.74
N LEU A 745 2.74 30.36 -43.69
CA LEU A 745 2.58 28.95 -43.29
C LEU A 745 1.11 28.56 -43.06
N LYS A 746 0.35 29.40 -42.34
CA LYS A 746 -1.07 29.18 -42.03
C LYS A 746 -2.03 29.42 -43.21
N THR A 747 -1.52 29.87 -44.35
CA THR A 747 -2.31 30.15 -45.58
C THR A 747 -2.00 29.18 -46.73
N PHE A 748 -1.17 28.16 -46.47
CA PHE A 748 -0.99 27.03 -47.38
C PHE A 748 -2.32 26.27 -47.55
N LYS A 749 -2.69 25.93 -48.79
CA LYS A 749 -3.94 25.23 -49.14
C LYS A 749 -3.74 23.73 -49.39
N GLY A 750 -2.50 23.27 -49.46
CA GLY A 750 -2.17 21.84 -49.41
C GLY A 750 -2.18 21.30 -47.97
N GLU A 751 -1.81 20.03 -47.81
CA GLU A 751 -1.80 19.37 -46.51
C GLU A 751 -0.66 19.90 -45.61
N LEU A 752 -1.00 20.53 -44.48
CA LEU A 752 -0.02 21.03 -43.50
C LEU A 752 -0.02 20.14 -42.25
N MET A 753 1.13 19.53 -41.95
CA MET A 753 1.29 18.70 -40.75
C MET A 753 2.63 18.92 -40.05
N HIS A 754 2.69 18.64 -38.75
CA HIS A 754 3.92 18.52 -37.97
C HIS A 754 4.16 17.04 -37.64
N SER A 755 5.42 16.60 -37.46
CA SER A 755 5.73 15.17 -37.22
C SER A 755 4.96 14.59 -36.01
N ALA A 756 4.85 15.36 -34.94
CA ALA A 756 4.08 15.02 -33.73
C ALA A 756 2.54 15.17 -33.84
N THR A 757 2.01 15.60 -34.98
CA THR A 757 0.56 15.72 -35.25
C THR A 757 0.27 15.27 -36.68
N TRP A 758 0.60 14.00 -36.97
CA TRP A 758 0.65 13.43 -38.32
C TRP A 758 -0.73 12.98 -38.81
N ASN A 759 -1.06 13.28 -40.07
CA ASN A 759 -2.27 12.76 -40.71
C ASN A 759 -2.02 11.36 -41.30
N GLU A 760 -2.30 10.31 -40.53
CA GLU A 760 -2.17 8.91 -40.97
C GLU A 760 -3.12 8.51 -42.11
N LYS A 761 -4.07 9.38 -42.51
CA LYS A 761 -5.04 9.13 -43.59
C LYS A 761 -4.68 9.84 -44.91
N TYR A 762 -3.64 10.66 -44.94
CA TYR A 762 -3.24 11.38 -46.15
C TYR A 762 -2.52 10.46 -47.15
N ASP A 763 -3.00 10.42 -48.39
CA ASP A 763 -2.34 9.69 -49.46
C ASP A 763 -1.21 10.50 -50.09
N PHE A 764 0.03 10.02 -49.91
CA PHE A 764 1.25 10.62 -50.44
C PHE A 764 1.59 10.16 -51.87
N ALA A 765 0.84 9.23 -52.48
CA ALA A 765 1.09 8.80 -53.85
C ALA A 765 1.00 9.96 -54.85
N ASP A 766 1.96 10.03 -55.77
CA ASP A 766 2.07 11.07 -56.81
C ASP A 766 2.12 12.53 -56.29
N LYS A 767 2.48 12.75 -55.02
CA LYS A 767 2.53 14.09 -54.39
C LYS A 767 3.92 14.72 -54.42
N ARG A 768 3.97 16.05 -54.52
CA ARG A 768 5.14 16.89 -54.26
C ARG A 768 5.13 17.32 -52.80
N ILE A 769 6.14 16.95 -52.04
CA ILE A 769 6.12 17.03 -50.57
C ILE A 769 7.32 17.84 -50.09
N ALA A 770 7.08 18.91 -49.32
CA ALA A 770 8.13 19.61 -48.59
C ALA A 770 8.35 19.00 -47.20
N VAL A 771 9.61 18.84 -46.79
CA VAL A 771 9.98 18.48 -45.42
C VAL A 771 10.90 19.57 -44.86
N ILE A 772 10.48 20.25 -43.80
CA ILE A 772 11.29 21.29 -43.12
C ILE A 772 12.03 20.67 -41.94
N GLY A 773 13.36 20.67 -42.00
CA GLY A 773 14.25 20.29 -40.88
C GLY A 773 15.20 19.14 -41.18
N THR A 774 16.25 19.01 -40.36
CA THR A 774 17.31 17.97 -40.42
C THR A 774 17.56 17.33 -39.05
N GLY A 775 16.50 17.20 -38.23
CA GLY A 775 16.49 16.44 -36.97
C GLY A 775 15.95 15.02 -37.16
N SER A 776 15.91 14.25 -36.07
CA SER A 776 15.58 12.81 -36.04
C SER A 776 14.30 12.44 -36.81
N SER A 777 13.22 13.20 -36.66
CA SER A 777 11.98 12.95 -37.42
C SER A 777 12.16 13.11 -38.92
N SER A 778 12.93 14.11 -39.40
CA SER A 778 13.22 14.28 -40.84
C SER A 778 14.08 13.13 -41.38
N ILE A 779 15.06 12.68 -40.57
CA ILE A 779 15.95 11.54 -40.89
C ILE A 779 15.15 10.25 -41.11
N GLN A 780 14.05 10.06 -40.37
CA GLN A 780 13.13 8.93 -40.53
C GLN A 780 12.07 9.15 -41.64
N ILE A 781 11.48 10.36 -41.72
CA ILE A 781 10.39 10.68 -42.67
C ILE A 781 10.86 10.68 -44.13
N VAL A 782 11.98 11.34 -44.45
CA VAL A 782 12.45 11.50 -45.84
C VAL A 782 12.61 10.16 -46.58
N PRO A 783 13.33 9.14 -46.05
CA PRO A 783 13.49 7.86 -46.74
C PRO A 783 12.21 7.01 -46.73
N SER A 784 11.25 7.26 -45.82
CA SER A 784 9.94 6.62 -45.89
C SER A 784 9.06 7.24 -46.98
N LEU A 785 9.04 8.57 -47.13
CA LEU A 785 8.31 9.25 -48.19
C LEU A 785 8.89 8.98 -49.58
N GLN A 786 10.22 9.06 -49.73
CA GLN A 786 10.94 8.90 -51.01
C GLN A 786 10.57 7.60 -51.76
N ARG A 787 10.25 6.53 -51.01
CA ARG A 787 9.93 5.20 -51.55
C ARG A 787 8.47 5.03 -51.96
N ILE A 788 7.60 6.00 -51.68
CA ILE A 788 6.18 5.97 -52.10
C ILE A 788 6.10 6.36 -53.58
N SER A 789 5.31 5.62 -54.35
CA SER A 789 5.18 5.78 -55.81
C SER A 789 4.85 7.22 -56.21
N GLY A 790 5.57 7.73 -57.21
CA GLY A 790 5.36 9.07 -57.79
C GLY A 790 5.77 10.26 -56.90
N THR A 791 6.19 10.04 -55.65
CA THR A 791 6.57 11.14 -54.75
C THR A 791 7.75 11.93 -55.26
N HIS A 792 7.70 13.25 -55.03
CA HIS A 792 8.82 14.17 -55.23
C HIS A 792 9.06 14.93 -53.93
N VAL A 793 10.15 14.62 -53.22
CA VAL A 793 10.41 15.12 -51.86
C VAL A 793 11.44 16.26 -51.87
N THR A 794 11.05 17.45 -51.45
CA THR A 794 11.97 18.59 -51.25
C THR A 794 12.29 18.75 -49.78
N THR A 795 13.54 18.51 -49.37
CA THR A 795 13.98 18.65 -47.97
C THR A 795 14.74 19.95 -47.74
N PHE A 796 14.28 20.76 -46.78
CA PHE A 796 14.82 22.09 -46.48
C PHE A 796 15.82 22.02 -45.33
N ALA A 797 17.10 21.91 -45.70
CA ALA A 797 18.22 21.56 -44.85
C ALA A 797 19.00 22.80 -44.34
N ARG A 798 18.33 23.64 -43.53
CA ARG A 798 18.93 24.86 -42.94
C ARG A 798 20.17 24.60 -42.06
N SER A 799 20.39 23.38 -41.57
CA SER A 799 21.41 23.11 -40.55
C SER A 799 22.18 21.82 -40.80
N LYS A 800 23.50 21.98 -40.91
CA LYS A 800 24.53 20.92 -40.82
C LYS A 800 24.25 19.99 -39.65
N THR A 801 24.23 18.68 -39.89
CA THR A 801 23.91 17.62 -38.92
C THR A 801 24.79 16.39 -39.20
N TRP A 802 25.33 15.78 -38.14
CA TRP A 802 25.96 14.45 -38.21
C TRP A 802 24.87 13.38 -38.32
N ILE A 803 25.00 12.49 -39.32
CA ILE A 803 24.23 11.25 -39.39
C ILE A 803 25.13 10.14 -38.86
N SER A 804 24.71 9.43 -37.82
CA SER A 804 25.54 8.37 -37.24
C SER A 804 25.47 7.08 -38.06
N PRO A 805 26.52 6.25 -38.00
CA PRO A 805 26.38 4.81 -38.17
C PRO A 805 25.32 4.25 -37.20
N PRO A 806 24.81 3.03 -37.44
CA PRO A 806 23.95 2.35 -36.47
C PRO A 806 24.70 2.04 -35.18
N PHE A 807 24.06 2.28 -34.04
CA PHE A 807 24.49 1.78 -32.74
C PHE A 807 24.28 0.27 -32.66
N GLY A 808 25.10 -0.45 -31.88
CA GLY A 808 25.09 -1.91 -31.83
C GLY A 808 25.56 -2.62 -33.11
N GLN A 809 26.05 -1.91 -34.15
CA GLN A 809 26.43 -2.54 -35.42
C GLN A 809 27.47 -3.65 -35.25
N GLN A 810 28.47 -3.50 -34.39
CA GLN A 810 29.47 -4.55 -34.12
C GLN A 810 28.85 -5.83 -33.52
N ILE A 811 27.76 -5.69 -32.77
CA ILE A 811 26.98 -6.82 -32.25
C ILE A 811 26.16 -7.43 -33.40
N TRP A 812 25.56 -6.60 -34.25
CA TRP A 812 24.80 -7.01 -35.43
C TRP A 812 25.64 -7.84 -36.42
N ASP A 813 26.84 -7.34 -36.73
CA ASP A 813 27.82 -7.98 -37.61
C ASP A 813 28.25 -9.35 -37.05
N LYS A 814 28.45 -9.44 -35.73
CA LYS A 814 28.80 -10.69 -35.01
C LYS A 814 27.71 -11.76 -35.12
N TYR A 815 26.45 -11.37 -35.35
CA TYR A 815 25.32 -12.28 -35.58
C TYR A 815 25.00 -12.48 -37.07
N SER A 816 25.73 -11.84 -37.99
CA SER A 816 25.56 -11.95 -39.46
C SER A 816 24.17 -11.59 -39.99
N PHE A 817 23.47 -10.63 -39.36
CA PHE A 817 22.13 -10.21 -39.78
C PHE A 817 22.17 -9.20 -40.94
N ASP A 818 21.28 -9.39 -41.92
CA ASP A 818 21.05 -8.43 -43.02
C ASP A 818 19.98 -7.39 -42.63
N GLY A 819 20.19 -6.13 -43.02
CA GLY A 819 19.36 -5.00 -42.61
C GLY A 819 19.26 -4.84 -41.08
N PHE A 820 18.09 -4.43 -40.59
CA PHE A 820 17.83 -4.25 -39.14
C PHE A 820 16.67 -5.11 -38.61
N GLN A 821 16.08 -5.95 -39.46
CA GLN A 821 15.00 -6.85 -39.07
C GLN A 821 15.57 -8.07 -38.34
N ILE A 822 14.83 -8.62 -37.38
CA ILE A 822 15.26 -9.80 -36.63
C ILE A 822 14.64 -11.06 -37.28
N PRO A 823 15.44 -12.02 -37.77
CA PRO A 823 14.94 -13.29 -38.30
C PRO A 823 14.01 -13.99 -37.31
N GLN A 824 13.01 -14.72 -37.81
CA GLN A 824 12.06 -15.43 -36.93
C GLN A 824 12.80 -16.43 -36.03
N GLU A 825 13.73 -17.19 -36.60
CA GLU A 825 14.61 -18.14 -35.89
C GLU A 825 15.36 -17.52 -34.70
N VAL A 826 15.72 -16.24 -34.79
CA VAL A 826 16.43 -15.51 -33.73
C VAL A 826 15.46 -15.04 -32.64
N ARG A 827 14.26 -14.60 -33.01
CA ARG A 827 13.17 -14.32 -32.05
C ARG A 827 12.72 -15.60 -31.34
N ASP A 828 12.69 -16.73 -32.04
CA ASP A 828 12.40 -18.05 -31.47
C ASP A 828 13.54 -18.52 -30.55
N LEU A 829 14.80 -18.25 -30.88
CA LEU A 829 15.94 -18.47 -29.97
C LEU A 829 15.83 -17.59 -28.71
N PHE A 830 15.52 -16.30 -28.86
CA PHE A 830 15.32 -15.39 -27.73
C PHE A 830 14.10 -15.77 -26.86
N ALA A 831 13.05 -16.31 -27.48
CA ALA A 831 11.90 -16.88 -26.79
C ALA A 831 12.31 -18.06 -25.91
N ASN A 832 12.99 -19.06 -26.49
CA ASN A 832 13.27 -20.36 -25.87
C ASN A 832 14.54 -20.40 -25.00
N ASP A 833 15.53 -19.53 -25.23
CA ASP A 833 16.77 -19.41 -24.43
C ASP A 833 16.86 -18.04 -23.73
N PRO A 834 16.39 -17.93 -22.46
CA PRO A 834 16.50 -16.72 -21.68
C PRO A 834 17.95 -16.28 -21.40
N GLU A 835 18.90 -17.22 -21.30
CA GLU A 835 20.30 -16.90 -21.04
C GLU A 835 20.96 -16.26 -22.26
N HIS A 836 20.73 -16.81 -23.46
CA HIS A 836 21.24 -16.23 -24.70
C HIS A 836 20.68 -14.82 -24.90
N TYR A 837 19.38 -14.64 -24.70
CA TYR A 837 18.75 -13.32 -24.79
C TYR A 837 19.32 -12.33 -23.77
N GLN A 838 19.57 -12.76 -22.52
CA GLN A 838 20.19 -11.89 -21.52
C GLN A 838 21.67 -11.57 -21.84
N LYS A 839 22.44 -12.52 -22.37
CA LYS A 839 23.82 -12.30 -22.86
C LYS A 839 23.83 -11.30 -24.02
N PHE A 840 22.87 -11.39 -24.95
CA PHE A 840 22.69 -10.41 -26.03
C PHE A 840 22.35 -9.01 -25.50
N ARG A 841 21.42 -8.90 -24.54
CA ARG A 841 21.09 -7.61 -23.88
C ARG A 841 22.29 -6.98 -23.18
N LEU A 842 23.10 -7.76 -22.49
CA LEU A 842 24.28 -7.26 -21.79
C LEU A 842 25.29 -6.65 -22.77
N LEU A 843 25.54 -7.28 -23.92
CA LEU A 843 26.40 -6.71 -24.97
C LEU A 843 25.84 -5.38 -25.52
N VAL A 844 24.52 -5.28 -25.69
CA VAL A 844 23.85 -4.06 -26.18
C VAL A 844 23.94 -2.91 -25.19
N GLU A 845 23.81 -3.18 -23.88
CA GLU A 845 24.06 -2.17 -22.84
C GLU A 845 25.56 -1.82 -22.73
N GLU A 846 26.47 -2.78 -22.92
CA GLU A 846 27.92 -2.54 -22.88
C GLU A 846 28.37 -1.60 -24.01
N ASP A 847 27.93 -1.81 -25.25
CA ASP A 847 28.15 -0.88 -26.38
C ASP A 847 27.55 0.51 -26.08
N GLY A 848 26.29 0.54 -25.64
CA GLY A 848 25.56 1.78 -25.34
C GLY A 848 26.19 2.63 -24.23
N ASN A 849 26.74 2.01 -23.18
CA ASN A 849 27.43 2.72 -22.11
C ASN A 849 28.92 3.00 -22.45
N GLY A 850 29.58 2.11 -23.20
CA GLY A 850 30.98 2.20 -23.58
C GLY A 850 31.33 3.42 -24.42
N VAL A 851 30.37 4.00 -25.15
CA VAL A 851 30.57 5.24 -25.94
C VAL A 851 30.65 6.53 -25.10
N HIS A 852 30.46 6.50 -23.77
CA HIS A 852 30.52 7.72 -22.94
C HIS A 852 31.79 8.59 -23.14
N PRO A 853 33.01 8.04 -23.26
CA PRO A 853 34.22 8.83 -23.49
C PRO A 853 34.24 9.61 -24.81
N ALA A 854 33.40 9.25 -25.80
CA ALA A 854 33.23 10.00 -27.04
C ALA A 854 32.57 11.38 -26.81
N THR A 855 31.90 11.56 -25.67
CA THR A 855 31.26 12.84 -25.30
C THR A 855 32.24 13.85 -24.67
N ILE A 856 33.44 13.40 -24.27
CA ILE A 856 34.46 14.23 -23.62
C ILE A 856 35.45 14.74 -24.65
N LYS A 857 35.74 16.04 -24.63
CA LYS A 857 36.59 16.70 -25.64
C LYS A 857 38.03 16.19 -25.60
N GLY A 858 38.61 16.00 -26.79
CA GLY A 858 40.02 15.67 -26.96
C GLY A 858 40.41 14.26 -26.54
N THR A 859 39.47 13.39 -26.16
CA THR A 859 39.79 11.96 -25.96
C THR A 859 40.10 11.30 -27.31
N PRO A 860 40.96 10.27 -27.36
CA PRO A 860 41.21 9.53 -28.60
C PRO A 860 39.92 8.96 -29.21
N ILE A 861 38.96 8.56 -28.37
CA ILE A 861 37.66 8.04 -28.78
C ILE A 861 36.80 9.14 -29.42
N GLN A 862 36.74 10.35 -28.84
CA GLN A 862 36.01 11.48 -29.41
C GLN A 862 36.59 11.93 -30.76
N LEU A 863 37.92 11.94 -30.89
CA LEU A 863 38.61 12.28 -32.14
C LEU A 863 38.39 11.20 -33.21
N GLY A 864 38.56 9.92 -32.86
CA GLY A 864 38.29 8.79 -33.77
C GLY A 864 36.82 8.73 -34.21
N ALA A 865 35.87 9.00 -33.31
CA ALA A 865 34.46 9.09 -33.65
C ALA A 865 34.16 10.19 -34.69
N ARG A 866 34.84 11.35 -34.62
CA ARG A 866 34.73 12.38 -35.65
C ARG A 866 35.20 11.89 -37.02
N GLN A 867 36.37 11.27 -37.08
CA GLN A 867 36.92 10.72 -38.33
C GLN A 867 36.00 9.65 -38.93
N MET A 868 35.58 8.67 -38.12
CA MET A 868 34.69 7.58 -38.53
C MET A 868 33.35 8.09 -39.08
N PHE A 869 32.75 9.10 -38.46
CA PHE A 869 31.49 9.70 -38.93
C PHE A 869 31.69 10.46 -40.24
N GLU A 870 32.79 11.20 -40.38
CA GLU A 870 33.11 11.93 -41.60
C GLU A 870 33.35 10.98 -42.78
N GLU A 871 34.14 9.92 -42.57
CA GLU A 871 34.40 8.87 -43.56
C GLU A 871 33.12 8.13 -43.97
N ASN A 872 32.27 7.73 -43.01
CA ASN A 872 31.00 7.04 -43.30
C ASN A 872 30.04 7.92 -44.12
N MET A 873 29.86 9.19 -43.72
CA MET A 873 29.01 10.13 -44.46
C MET A 873 29.55 10.40 -45.87
N LYS A 874 30.88 10.55 -46.01
CA LYS A 874 31.56 10.79 -47.30
C LYS A 874 31.46 9.59 -48.24
N GLN A 875 31.57 8.37 -47.72
CA GLN A 875 31.41 7.14 -48.49
C GLN A 875 29.96 6.99 -49.00
N ARG A 876 28.96 7.17 -48.12
CA ARG A 876 27.54 7.01 -48.47
C ARG A 876 27.01 8.10 -49.39
N LEU A 877 27.61 9.30 -49.36
CA LEU A 877 27.30 10.42 -50.26
C LEU A 877 28.26 10.57 -51.45
N ALA A 878 29.05 9.54 -51.79
CA ALA A 878 30.03 9.61 -52.88
C ALA A 878 29.42 9.98 -54.25
N ALA A 879 28.14 9.66 -54.48
CA ALA A 879 27.39 10.04 -55.68
C ALA A 879 26.92 11.51 -55.70
N ALA A 880 26.92 12.20 -54.56
CA ALA A 880 26.50 13.61 -54.44
C ALA A 880 27.38 14.40 -53.44
N PRO A 881 28.67 14.68 -53.75
CA PRO A 881 29.61 15.30 -52.80
C PRO A 881 29.16 16.67 -52.23
N HIS A 882 28.42 17.45 -53.02
CA HIS A 882 27.88 18.75 -52.60
C HIS A 882 26.89 18.64 -51.41
N ILE A 883 26.21 17.49 -51.25
CA ILE A 883 25.33 17.21 -50.10
C ILE A 883 26.18 16.94 -48.85
N PHE A 884 27.30 16.22 -49.00
CA PHE A 884 28.25 15.98 -47.90
C PHE A 884 28.85 17.29 -47.39
N GLU A 885 29.37 18.13 -48.28
CA GLU A 885 29.90 19.46 -47.95
C GLU A 885 28.86 20.36 -47.26
N SER A 886 27.60 20.26 -47.69
CA SER A 886 26.48 20.97 -47.08
C SER A 886 26.13 20.45 -45.69
N LEU A 887 26.14 19.13 -45.46
CA LEU A 887 25.78 18.51 -44.18
C LEU A 887 26.91 18.55 -43.12
N LEU A 888 28.18 18.48 -43.54
CA LEU A 888 29.35 18.30 -42.65
C LEU A 888 29.45 19.40 -41.57
N PRO A 889 29.30 19.08 -40.27
CA PRO A 889 29.33 20.09 -39.20
C PRO A 889 30.73 20.57 -38.79
N SER A 890 30.80 21.81 -38.32
CA SER A 890 31.96 22.34 -37.58
C SER A 890 32.07 21.68 -36.20
N PHE A 891 30.97 21.64 -35.44
CA PHE A 891 30.87 21.05 -34.11
C PHE A 891 31.09 19.53 -34.09
N SER A 892 31.50 18.99 -32.95
CA SER A 892 31.79 17.56 -32.77
C SER A 892 30.53 16.67 -32.80
N PRO A 893 30.63 15.38 -33.19
CA PRO A 893 29.57 14.40 -32.95
C PRO A 893 29.10 14.42 -31.49
N GLY A 894 27.81 14.22 -31.24
CA GLY A 894 27.22 14.29 -29.90
C GLY A 894 26.74 15.67 -29.45
N CYS A 895 27.21 16.80 -30.04
CA CYS A 895 26.68 18.13 -29.66
C CYS A 895 25.15 18.25 -29.85
N ARG A 896 24.65 17.58 -30.89
CA ARG A 896 23.23 17.20 -31.04
C ARG A 896 23.06 15.72 -30.76
N ARG A 897 21.83 15.32 -30.39
CA ARG A 897 21.41 13.91 -30.37
C ARG A 897 21.79 13.27 -31.70
N LEU A 898 22.62 12.24 -31.62
CA LEU A 898 22.95 11.40 -32.75
C LEU A 898 21.75 10.50 -33.04
N THR A 899 21.41 10.36 -34.31
CA THR A 899 20.32 9.49 -34.77
C THR A 899 20.83 8.69 -35.96
N PRO A 900 20.76 7.34 -35.92
CA PRO A 900 21.06 6.52 -37.07
C PRO A 900 20.13 6.86 -38.24
N GLY A 901 20.70 6.95 -39.44
CA GLY A 901 19.92 7.21 -40.66
C GLY A 901 19.89 6.03 -41.64
N PRO A 902 19.19 4.91 -41.35
CA PRO A 902 18.92 3.84 -42.31
C PRO A 902 18.28 4.35 -43.61
N GLY A 903 19.03 4.32 -44.71
CA GLY A 903 18.55 4.80 -46.01
C GLY A 903 18.43 6.33 -46.15
N TYR A 904 18.74 7.14 -45.13
CA TYR A 904 18.57 8.61 -45.22
C TYR A 904 19.55 9.23 -46.21
N LEU A 905 20.85 8.91 -46.09
CA LEU A 905 21.87 9.44 -46.99
C LEU A 905 21.67 8.94 -48.43
N GLU A 906 21.19 7.70 -48.57
CA GLU A 906 20.86 7.07 -49.85
C GLU A 906 19.62 7.70 -50.49
N ALA A 907 18.62 8.10 -49.69
CA ALA A 907 17.44 8.81 -50.18
C ALA A 907 17.81 10.21 -50.71
N LEU A 908 18.76 10.91 -50.08
CA LEU A 908 19.21 12.24 -50.54
C LEU A 908 19.91 12.22 -51.91
N THR A 909 20.33 11.05 -52.42
CA THR A 909 20.95 10.92 -53.76
C THR A 909 19.98 10.45 -54.84
N GLN A 910 18.70 10.21 -54.50
CA GLN A 910 17.70 9.73 -55.46
C GLN A 910 17.16 10.86 -56.34
N PRO A 911 16.84 10.62 -57.62
CA PRO A 911 16.40 11.65 -58.55
C PRO A 911 15.04 12.28 -58.20
N ASN A 912 14.26 11.65 -57.31
CA ASN A 912 13.00 12.18 -56.79
C ASN A 912 13.15 12.95 -55.46
N VAL A 913 14.37 13.23 -55.00
CA VAL A 913 14.65 14.02 -53.80
C VAL A 913 15.48 15.27 -54.12
N ALA A 914 14.96 16.44 -53.74
CA ALA A 914 15.65 17.71 -53.85
C ALA A 914 16.16 18.15 -52.47
N PHE A 915 17.48 18.29 -52.32
CA PHE A 915 18.13 18.76 -51.10
C PHE A 915 18.40 20.27 -51.19
N VAL A 916 17.65 21.08 -50.41
CA VAL A 916 17.66 22.55 -50.50
C VAL A 916 18.23 23.17 -49.23
N THR A 917 19.37 23.86 -49.35
CA THR A 917 20.01 24.59 -48.24
C THR A 917 19.60 26.07 -48.16
N SER A 918 19.10 26.63 -49.26
CA SER A 918 18.62 28.01 -49.37
C SER A 918 17.54 28.32 -48.32
N PRO A 919 17.66 29.38 -47.50
CA PRO A 919 16.66 29.73 -46.50
C PRO A 919 15.27 29.97 -47.10
N ILE A 920 14.23 29.46 -46.43
CA ILE A 920 12.83 29.75 -46.79
C ILE A 920 12.55 31.23 -46.48
N SER A 921 12.05 31.98 -47.45
CA SER A 921 11.71 33.40 -47.34
C SER A 921 10.23 33.62 -47.02
N LYS A 922 9.34 32.82 -47.61
CA LYS A 922 7.90 32.77 -47.31
C LYS A 922 7.28 31.49 -47.89
N ILE A 923 6.06 31.21 -47.47
CA ILE A 923 5.16 30.21 -48.06
C ILE A 923 4.01 30.96 -48.75
N SER A 924 3.50 30.42 -49.86
CA SER A 924 2.27 30.86 -50.52
C SER A 924 1.22 29.74 -50.47
N GLU A 925 0.05 29.96 -51.09
CA GLU A 925 -1.05 29.00 -51.05
C GLU A 925 -0.69 27.59 -51.56
N SER A 926 0.32 27.46 -52.44
CA SER A 926 0.71 26.19 -53.06
C SER A 926 2.23 25.99 -53.23
N ALA A 927 3.08 26.85 -52.66
CA ALA A 927 4.53 26.75 -52.83
C ALA A 927 5.36 27.29 -51.66
N VAL A 928 6.56 26.71 -51.48
CA VAL A 928 7.62 27.26 -50.62
C VAL A 928 8.54 28.14 -51.48
N HIS A 929 8.85 29.35 -51.02
CA HIS A 929 9.79 30.26 -51.70
C HIS A 929 11.07 30.39 -50.89
N THR A 930 12.21 30.43 -51.56
CA THR A 930 13.54 30.50 -50.93
C THR A 930 14.28 31.81 -51.26
N ALA A 931 15.33 32.10 -50.51
CA ALA A 931 16.08 33.36 -50.59
C ALA A 931 16.94 33.50 -51.87
N ASP A 932 17.17 32.41 -52.59
CA ASP A 932 17.80 32.36 -53.92
C ASP A 932 16.81 32.65 -55.06
N GLY A 933 15.54 32.91 -54.75
CA GLY A 933 14.48 33.18 -55.72
C GLY A 933 13.76 31.94 -56.26
N GLN A 934 14.16 30.73 -55.86
CA GLN A 934 13.46 29.51 -56.26
C GLN A 934 12.06 29.41 -55.62
N THR A 935 11.18 28.64 -56.28
CA THR A 935 9.79 28.42 -55.87
C THR A 935 9.46 26.95 -56.06
N HIS A 936 9.22 26.25 -54.95
CA HIS A 936 8.95 24.82 -54.90
C HIS A 936 7.45 24.59 -54.71
N THR A 937 6.74 24.33 -55.81
CA THR A 937 5.29 24.03 -55.79
C THR A 937 5.06 22.65 -55.18
N ILE A 938 4.17 22.57 -54.18
CA ILE A 938 3.96 21.41 -53.34
C ILE A 938 2.49 21.16 -53.04
N ASP A 939 2.16 19.89 -52.76
CA ASP A 939 0.83 19.40 -52.40
C ASP A 939 0.71 19.13 -50.89
N ALA A 940 1.83 18.85 -50.22
CA ALA A 940 1.94 18.64 -48.78
C ALA A 940 3.20 19.28 -48.18
N LEU A 941 3.10 19.73 -46.92
CA LEU A 941 4.14 20.40 -46.16
C LEU A 941 4.27 19.78 -44.75
N VAL A 942 5.40 19.10 -44.52
CA VAL A 942 5.76 18.45 -43.27
C VAL A 942 6.74 19.31 -42.47
N CYS A 943 6.32 19.76 -41.29
CA CYS A 943 7.18 20.40 -40.31
C CYS A 943 7.83 19.32 -39.41
N ALA A 944 9.07 18.94 -39.70
CA ALA A 944 9.89 18.05 -38.87
C ALA A 944 10.77 18.87 -37.91
N THR A 945 10.16 19.87 -37.25
CA THR A 945 10.85 20.99 -36.59
C THR A 945 11.06 20.80 -35.08
N GLY A 946 10.49 19.74 -34.49
CA GLY A 946 10.82 19.27 -33.14
C GLY A 946 9.85 19.73 -32.06
N PHE A 947 10.34 19.96 -30.84
CA PHE A 947 9.52 20.18 -29.66
C PHE A 947 10.00 21.37 -28.83
N ARG A 948 9.09 21.95 -28.04
CA ARG A 948 9.43 22.86 -26.95
C ARG A 948 9.90 22.03 -25.75
N SER A 949 11.21 21.79 -25.66
CA SER A 949 11.86 20.97 -24.63
C SER A 949 12.43 21.79 -23.47
N ALA A 950 12.52 21.21 -22.27
CA ALA A 950 13.08 21.83 -21.07
C ALA A 950 12.46 23.21 -20.74
N VAL A 951 11.15 23.33 -20.99
CA VAL A 951 10.30 24.46 -20.61
C VAL A 951 9.34 24.03 -19.51
N ALA A 952 8.80 25.01 -18.79
CA ALA A 952 7.70 24.76 -17.85
C ALA A 952 6.47 24.16 -18.57
N PRO A 953 5.62 23.39 -17.84
CA PRO A 953 4.35 22.89 -18.36
C PRO A 953 3.47 23.98 -19.00
N PRO A 954 2.59 23.61 -19.96
CA PRO A 954 1.67 24.55 -20.60
C PRO A 954 0.52 25.01 -19.68
N PHE A 955 0.35 24.36 -18.52
CA PHE A 955 -0.57 24.73 -17.46
C PHE A 955 0.19 25.23 -16.21
N PRO A 956 -0.40 26.10 -15.37
CA PRO A 956 0.25 26.57 -14.15
C PRO A 956 0.50 25.41 -13.17
N ILE A 957 1.71 25.36 -12.61
CA ILE A 957 1.99 24.64 -11.38
C ILE A 957 2.51 25.68 -10.40
N THR A 958 1.80 25.90 -9.30
CA THR A 958 2.09 26.93 -8.30
C THR A 958 2.57 26.27 -7.01
N GLY A 959 3.82 26.51 -6.63
CA GLY A 959 4.42 26.01 -5.40
C GLY A 959 4.32 27.00 -4.25
N SER A 960 5.28 26.90 -3.32
CA SER A 960 5.40 27.77 -2.15
C SER A 960 5.43 29.25 -2.50
N ASN A 961 4.92 30.08 -1.57
CA ASN A 961 4.83 31.54 -1.72
C ASN A 961 4.09 32.00 -3.00
N ASN A 962 3.15 31.18 -3.50
CA ASN A 962 2.41 31.39 -4.76
C ASN A 962 3.31 31.55 -6.02
N ARG A 963 4.56 31.05 -5.99
CA ARG A 963 5.45 31.11 -7.16
C ARG A 963 5.11 30.01 -8.16
N THR A 964 4.94 30.36 -9.44
CA THR A 964 4.71 29.37 -10.49
C THR A 964 6.00 28.75 -11.01
N ILE A 965 5.95 27.50 -11.48
CA ILE A 965 7.12 26.83 -12.08
C ILE A 965 7.57 27.55 -13.37
N GLN A 966 6.64 28.22 -14.06
CA GLN A 966 6.92 29.15 -15.15
C GLN A 966 7.83 30.31 -14.69
N GLN A 967 7.55 30.92 -13.52
CA GLN A 967 8.40 31.96 -12.90
C GLN A 967 9.69 31.41 -12.27
N LYS A 968 9.76 30.11 -11.93
CA LYS A 968 11.02 29.48 -11.49
C LYS A 968 11.96 29.21 -12.66
N TRP A 969 11.41 28.86 -13.82
CA TRP A 969 12.18 28.41 -15.00
C TRP A 969 12.28 29.42 -16.15
N GLU A 970 11.79 30.65 -15.98
CA GLU A 970 11.78 31.72 -17.00
C GLU A 970 13.15 31.95 -17.66
N THR A 971 14.22 32.00 -16.86
CA THR A 971 15.61 32.14 -17.37
C THR A 971 16.27 30.79 -17.68
N ARG A 972 16.14 29.82 -16.76
CA ARG A 972 16.71 28.47 -16.87
C ARG A 972 15.86 27.48 -16.10
N ALA A 973 15.49 26.37 -16.74
CA ALA A 973 14.88 25.24 -16.06
C ALA A 973 15.91 24.55 -15.15
N THR A 974 15.54 24.35 -13.88
CA THR A 974 16.44 23.97 -12.77
C THR A 974 15.74 23.00 -11.82
N THR A 975 16.49 22.02 -11.30
CA THR A 975 16.03 20.94 -10.41
C THR A 975 17.21 20.30 -9.70
N TYR A 976 17.05 19.91 -8.44
CA TYR A 976 17.95 19.00 -7.75
C TYR A 976 17.85 17.57 -8.34
N LEU A 977 19.01 17.01 -8.72
CA LEU A 977 19.17 15.66 -9.29
C LEU A 977 18.14 15.29 -10.37
N SER A 978 17.71 16.29 -11.16
CA SER A 978 16.75 16.12 -12.26
C SER A 978 15.33 15.67 -11.87
N HIS A 979 14.98 15.65 -10.58
CA HIS A 979 13.66 15.23 -10.08
C HIS A 979 12.93 16.27 -9.22
N SER A 980 13.57 16.88 -8.22
CA SER A 980 12.90 17.80 -7.28
C SER A 980 13.20 19.25 -7.61
N THR A 981 12.28 20.17 -7.30
CA THR A 981 12.45 21.62 -7.55
C THR A 981 12.33 22.39 -6.23
N ALA A 982 13.30 23.26 -5.93
CA ALA A 982 13.27 24.09 -4.74
C ALA A 982 12.06 25.05 -4.76
N GLY A 983 11.32 25.11 -3.64
CA GLY A 983 10.05 25.85 -3.52
C GLY A 983 8.81 25.14 -4.08
N PHE A 984 8.90 23.84 -4.41
CA PHE A 984 7.75 23.02 -4.83
C PHE A 984 7.73 21.74 -3.98
N PRO A 985 7.18 21.78 -2.74
CA PRO A 985 7.19 20.63 -1.84
C PRO A 985 6.40 19.46 -2.41
N ASN A 986 6.83 18.24 -2.12
CA ASN A 986 6.21 16.99 -2.56
C ASN A 986 6.01 16.84 -4.10
N LEU A 987 6.59 17.73 -4.91
CA LEU A 987 6.60 17.66 -6.37
C LEU A 987 7.85 16.92 -6.85
N PHE A 988 7.63 15.83 -7.59
CA PHE A 988 8.69 15.09 -8.26
C PHE A 988 8.48 15.06 -9.77
N ASN A 989 9.54 15.26 -10.53
CA ASN A 989 9.56 15.19 -11.98
C ASN A 989 10.21 13.88 -12.43
N MET A 990 9.51 13.11 -13.25
CA MET A 990 10.14 12.04 -14.03
C MET A 990 10.47 12.60 -15.40
N LEU A 991 11.75 12.50 -15.79
CA LEU A 991 12.32 13.22 -16.93
C LEU A 991 12.21 14.75 -16.80
N GLY A 992 12.61 15.33 -15.66
CA GLY A 992 12.72 16.78 -15.48
C GLY A 992 13.83 17.45 -16.32
N PRO A 993 14.18 18.72 -16.02
CA PRO A 993 15.42 19.35 -16.47
C PRO A 993 16.63 18.47 -16.15
N ASN A 994 17.64 18.50 -17.02
CA ASN A 994 18.87 17.70 -16.92
C ASN A 994 18.65 16.17 -16.76
N ALA A 995 17.50 15.63 -17.18
CA ALA A 995 17.18 14.20 -17.03
C ALA A 995 17.47 13.32 -18.25
N ALA A 996 17.83 13.87 -19.41
CA ALA A 996 18.12 13.05 -20.59
C ALA A 996 19.56 12.51 -20.57
N ILE A 997 19.76 11.32 -21.14
CA ILE A 997 21.04 10.64 -21.18
C ILE A 997 21.79 10.94 -22.48
N GLY A 998 23.11 11.15 -22.39
CA GLY A 998 24.01 11.34 -23.55
C GLY A 998 24.65 10.06 -24.09
N SER A 999 24.66 8.98 -23.29
CA SER A 999 25.22 7.66 -23.60
C SER A 999 24.73 6.63 -22.57
N GLY A 1000 24.25 5.47 -23.03
CA GLY A 1000 23.59 4.45 -22.22
C GLY A 1000 22.06 4.54 -22.26
N SER A 1001 21.37 3.63 -21.57
CA SER A 1001 19.90 3.59 -21.57
C SER A 1001 19.26 4.78 -20.85
N LEU A 1002 18.19 5.32 -21.45
CA LEU A 1002 17.30 6.30 -20.82
C LEU A 1002 16.23 5.65 -19.93
N THR A 1003 15.84 4.40 -20.17
CA THR A 1003 14.81 3.74 -19.33
C THR A 1003 15.34 3.55 -17.92
N MET A 1004 16.62 3.20 -17.76
CA MET A 1004 17.27 3.12 -16.44
C MET A 1004 17.20 4.43 -15.64
N MET A 1005 17.23 5.60 -16.28
CA MET A 1005 17.04 6.89 -15.60
C MET A 1005 15.59 7.05 -15.11
N ILE A 1006 14.61 6.66 -15.92
CA ILE A 1006 13.20 6.63 -15.51
C ILE A 1006 12.99 5.71 -14.31
N GLU A 1007 13.55 4.49 -14.36
CA GLU A 1007 13.41 3.53 -13.26
C GLU A 1007 14.11 4.02 -11.98
N THR A 1008 15.32 4.56 -12.10
CA THR A 1008 16.09 5.02 -10.92
C THR A 1008 15.42 6.21 -10.23
N VAL A 1009 14.87 7.17 -10.99
CA VAL A 1009 14.08 8.28 -10.42
C VAL A 1009 12.79 7.76 -9.79
N GLY A 1010 12.11 6.78 -10.39
CA GLY A 1010 10.92 6.17 -9.81
C GLY A 1010 11.23 5.45 -8.49
N ASP A 1011 12.34 4.72 -8.43
CA ASP A 1011 12.85 4.09 -7.20
C ASP A 1011 13.22 5.11 -6.12
N TYR A 1012 13.73 6.28 -6.50
CA TYR A 1012 13.97 7.39 -5.57
C TYR A 1012 12.65 7.92 -5.00
N ILE A 1013 11.66 8.19 -5.86
CA ILE A 1013 10.33 8.69 -5.47
C ILE A 1013 9.64 7.69 -4.52
N VAL A 1014 9.67 6.39 -4.81
CA VAL A 1014 9.11 5.35 -3.93
C VAL A 1014 9.77 5.37 -2.54
N LYS A 1015 11.09 5.57 -2.45
CA LYS A 1015 11.78 5.72 -1.15
C LYS A 1015 11.33 7.01 -0.43
N ALA A 1016 11.16 8.11 -1.14
CA ALA A 1016 10.69 9.39 -0.58
C ALA A 1016 9.26 9.29 -0.05
N VAL A 1017 8.33 8.70 -0.81
CA VAL A 1017 6.95 8.45 -0.35
C VAL A 1017 6.95 7.55 0.89
N ARG A 1018 7.69 6.42 0.90
CA ARG A 1018 7.80 5.56 2.10
C ARG A 1018 8.33 6.32 3.32
N LYS A 1019 9.30 7.22 3.13
CA LYS A 1019 9.80 8.11 4.19
C LYS A 1019 8.70 9.04 4.71
N MET A 1020 7.91 9.66 3.82
CA MET A 1020 6.81 10.56 4.21
C MET A 1020 5.67 9.85 4.96
N GLN A 1021 5.33 8.61 4.57
CA GLN A 1021 4.35 7.82 5.29
C GLN A 1021 4.86 7.38 6.67
N LYS A 1022 6.12 6.97 6.74
CA LYS A 1022 6.77 6.42 7.94
C LYS A 1022 7.06 7.48 9.00
N GLU A 1023 7.54 8.65 8.60
CA GLU A 1023 7.97 9.69 9.55
C GLU A 1023 6.91 10.77 9.81
N ASN A 1024 5.69 10.62 9.28
CA ASN A 1024 4.59 11.59 9.38
C ASN A 1024 4.94 13.01 8.82
N ILE A 1025 5.65 13.04 7.69
CA ILE A 1025 6.09 14.27 7.03
C ILE A 1025 4.96 14.80 6.14
N GLY A 1026 4.38 15.96 6.47
CA GLY A 1026 3.42 16.65 5.61
C GLY A 1026 4.10 17.24 4.38
N SER A 1027 5.19 17.99 4.59
CA SER A 1027 5.92 18.70 3.54
C SER A 1027 7.38 18.25 3.46
N MET A 1028 7.82 17.86 2.26
CA MET A 1028 9.20 17.51 1.92
C MET A 1028 9.65 18.42 0.76
N ALA A 1029 10.52 19.39 1.06
CA ALA A 1029 11.04 20.37 0.11
C ALA A 1029 12.56 20.24 -0.04
N VAL A 1030 13.09 20.36 -1.25
CA VAL A 1030 14.55 20.38 -1.46
C VAL A 1030 15.09 21.79 -1.23
N LYS A 1031 16.25 21.88 -0.56
CA LYS A 1031 16.92 23.16 -0.27
C LYS A 1031 17.42 23.82 -1.55
N GLN A 1032 17.18 25.12 -1.71
CA GLN A 1032 17.62 25.88 -2.91
C GLN A 1032 19.13 25.78 -3.10
N GLU A 1033 19.92 25.89 -2.03
CA GLU A 1033 21.37 25.70 -2.05
C GLU A 1033 21.82 24.35 -2.66
N ARG A 1034 21.07 23.26 -2.48
CA ARG A 1034 21.42 21.93 -3.01
C ARG A 1034 20.99 21.76 -4.47
N GLU A 1035 19.93 22.46 -4.89
CA GLU A 1035 19.63 22.63 -6.31
C GLU A 1035 20.72 23.47 -7.01
N ASP A 1036 21.18 24.54 -6.36
CA ASP A 1036 22.21 25.43 -6.90
C ASP A 1036 23.58 24.72 -7.02
N ASP A 1037 24.00 23.95 -6.00
CA ASP A 1037 25.18 23.06 -6.04
C ASP A 1037 25.17 22.14 -7.28
N PHE A 1038 24.01 21.51 -7.55
CA PHE A 1038 23.87 20.61 -8.68
C PHE A 1038 23.94 21.35 -10.01
N ILE A 1039 23.43 22.58 -10.09
CA ILE A 1039 23.53 23.41 -11.30
C ILE A 1039 24.97 23.91 -11.54
N GLU A 1040 25.74 24.21 -10.48
CA GLU A 1040 27.18 24.48 -10.61
C GLU A 1040 27.92 23.24 -11.12
N TYR A 1041 27.64 22.05 -10.56
CA TYR A 1041 28.21 20.79 -11.05
C TYR A 1041 27.83 20.50 -12.51
N VAL A 1042 26.58 20.75 -12.91
CA VAL A 1042 26.11 20.61 -14.29
C VAL A 1042 26.95 21.47 -15.24
N ASP A 1043 27.10 22.76 -14.97
CA ASP A 1043 27.85 23.65 -15.87
C ASP A 1043 29.34 23.30 -15.88
N ALA A 1044 29.96 23.06 -14.72
CA ALA A 1044 31.36 22.66 -14.62
C ALA A 1044 31.65 21.29 -15.29
N TYR A 1045 30.69 20.35 -15.27
CA TYR A 1045 30.80 19.10 -16.01
C TYR A 1045 30.75 19.35 -17.53
N PHE A 1046 29.84 20.18 -18.02
CA PHE A 1046 29.58 20.28 -19.46
C PHE A 1046 30.60 21.08 -20.27
N GLU A 1047 31.35 22.03 -19.69
CA GLU A 1047 32.36 22.81 -20.46
C GLU A 1047 33.38 21.93 -21.22
N LYS A 1048 33.85 20.85 -20.57
CA LYS A 1048 34.79 19.85 -21.12
C LYS A 1048 34.17 18.84 -22.10
N THR A 1049 32.90 19.01 -22.49
CA THR A 1049 32.17 18.05 -23.34
C THR A 1049 31.87 18.58 -24.74
N VAL A 1050 31.64 17.67 -25.69
CA VAL A 1050 31.13 17.97 -27.04
C VAL A 1050 29.79 18.71 -27.00
N PHE A 1051 28.98 18.50 -25.95
CA PHE A 1051 27.69 19.15 -25.79
C PHE A 1051 27.82 20.68 -25.71
N LYS A 1052 28.96 21.23 -25.27
CA LYS A 1052 29.16 22.68 -25.21
C LYS A 1052 29.46 23.33 -26.57
N ASP A 1053 29.86 22.59 -27.60
CA ASP A 1053 30.23 23.13 -28.94
C ASP A 1053 29.17 24.04 -29.57
N GLU A 1054 29.57 24.85 -30.56
CA GLU A 1054 28.71 25.77 -31.32
C GLU A 1054 27.70 25.03 -32.23
N CYS A 1055 26.72 24.38 -31.60
CA CYS A 1055 25.56 23.82 -32.23
C CYS A 1055 24.28 24.30 -31.52
N ASN A 1056 23.29 24.70 -32.31
CA ASN A 1056 21.90 24.80 -31.84
C ASN A 1056 21.38 23.37 -31.60
N SER A 1057 20.98 23.05 -30.37
CA SER A 1057 20.55 21.72 -29.92
C SER A 1057 19.49 21.87 -28.82
N TRP A 1058 18.50 20.98 -28.79
CA TRP A 1058 17.43 20.98 -27.78
C TRP A 1058 17.94 20.72 -26.35
N TYR A 1059 19.17 20.23 -26.22
CA TYR A 1059 19.90 20.14 -24.95
C TYR A 1059 20.14 21.49 -24.26
N LYS A 1060 20.04 22.62 -25.00
CA LYS A 1060 20.44 23.96 -24.55
C LYS A 1060 19.26 24.93 -24.47
N ASN A 1061 19.33 25.87 -23.53
CA ASN A 1061 18.50 27.08 -23.59
C ASN A 1061 19.11 28.10 -24.59
N LYS A 1062 18.42 29.23 -24.80
CA LYS A 1062 18.89 30.31 -25.69
C LYS A 1062 20.23 30.94 -25.27
N ALA A 1063 20.63 30.80 -24.01
CA ALA A 1063 21.90 31.28 -23.46
C ALA A 1063 23.06 30.25 -23.58
N GLY A 1064 22.82 29.07 -24.17
CA GLY A 1064 23.84 28.03 -24.33
C GLY A 1064 24.15 27.22 -23.07
N GLN A 1065 23.36 27.35 -22.01
CA GLN A 1065 23.43 26.52 -20.80
C GLN A 1065 22.77 25.16 -21.07
N ILE A 1066 23.33 24.09 -20.51
CA ILE A 1066 22.76 22.74 -20.68
C ILE A 1066 21.61 22.53 -19.69
N VAL A 1067 20.43 22.25 -20.23
CA VAL A 1067 19.16 22.06 -19.49
C VAL A 1067 18.46 20.74 -19.84
N GLY A 1068 18.90 20.04 -20.89
CA GLY A 1068 18.32 18.75 -21.29
C GLY A 1068 19.01 17.53 -20.67
N LEU A 1069 20.34 17.57 -20.51
CA LEU A 1069 21.16 16.38 -20.25
C LEU A 1069 21.64 16.24 -18.81
N TRP A 1070 21.76 14.99 -18.35
CA TRP A 1070 22.42 14.59 -17.10
C TRP A 1070 23.95 14.78 -17.20
N PRO A 1071 24.62 15.33 -16.18
CA PRO A 1071 26.06 15.56 -16.17
C PRO A 1071 26.85 14.26 -15.87
N GLY A 1072 26.76 13.27 -16.77
CA GLY A 1072 27.47 11.99 -16.64
C GLY A 1072 26.92 10.88 -17.55
N SER A 1073 27.35 9.65 -17.31
CA SER A 1073 26.80 8.44 -17.94
C SER A 1073 25.54 7.94 -17.22
N THR A 1074 24.80 7.01 -17.83
CA THR A 1074 23.72 6.27 -17.13
C THR A 1074 24.23 5.60 -15.85
N LEU A 1075 25.43 5.02 -15.86
CA LEU A 1075 26.03 4.39 -14.67
C LEU A 1075 26.29 5.41 -13.54
N HIS A 1076 26.76 6.62 -13.87
CA HIS A 1076 26.90 7.73 -12.91
C HIS A 1076 25.54 8.11 -12.31
N CYS A 1077 24.49 8.13 -13.13
CA CYS A 1077 23.13 8.45 -12.70
C CYS A 1077 22.56 7.40 -11.72
N ILE A 1078 22.69 6.12 -12.06
CA ILE A 1078 22.22 4.99 -11.23
C ILE A 1078 22.87 5.03 -9.85
N GLU A 1079 24.19 5.22 -9.79
CA GLU A 1079 24.91 5.23 -8.52
C GLU A 1079 24.63 6.50 -7.69
N CYS A 1080 24.54 7.67 -8.32
CA CYS A 1080 24.22 8.94 -7.65
C CYS A 1080 22.86 8.91 -6.94
N MET A 1081 21.84 8.29 -7.55
CA MET A 1081 20.49 8.20 -6.99
C MET A 1081 20.24 6.94 -6.14
N ARG A 1082 21.21 6.02 -6.06
CA ARG A 1082 21.07 4.73 -5.36
C ARG A 1082 20.68 4.91 -3.89
N SER A 1083 21.34 5.85 -3.22
CA SER A 1083 21.15 6.20 -1.81
C SER A 1083 20.74 7.68 -1.69
N PRO A 1084 19.44 7.98 -1.47
CA PRO A 1084 18.98 9.35 -1.30
C PRO A 1084 19.65 10.07 -0.12
N ARG A 1085 20.07 11.32 -0.36
CA ARG A 1085 20.62 12.25 0.63
C ARG A 1085 19.48 12.98 1.34
N TRP A 1086 18.94 12.37 2.40
CA TRP A 1086 17.83 12.94 3.16
C TRP A 1086 18.18 14.26 3.86
N GLU A 1087 19.47 14.55 4.06
CA GLU A 1087 19.97 15.80 4.60
C GLU A 1087 19.81 17.02 3.66
N ASP A 1088 19.64 16.80 2.35
CA ASP A 1088 19.48 17.85 1.34
C ASP A 1088 18.06 18.47 1.30
N PHE A 1089 17.15 17.94 2.12
CA PHE A 1089 15.75 18.35 2.20
C PHE A 1089 15.44 19.03 3.55
N ASP A 1090 14.43 19.89 3.53
CA ASP A 1090 13.71 20.36 4.70
C ASP A 1090 12.38 19.60 4.83
N TYR A 1091 11.95 19.40 6.08
CA TYR A 1091 10.80 18.58 6.43
C TYR A 1091 9.90 19.33 7.42
N THR A 1092 8.61 19.40 7.13
CA THR A 1092 7.57 19.84 8.08
C THR A 1092 6.63 18.67 8.33
N TYR A 1093 6.36 18.41 9.61
CA TYR A 1093 5.55 17.26 10.05
C TYR A 1093 4.07 17.64 10.10
N VAL A 1094 3.14 16.70 9.96
CA VAL A 1094 1.68 17.00 9.91
C VAL A 1094 1.25 17.79 11.15
N ASP A 1095 1.67 17.30 12.31
CA ASP A 1095 1.45 17.86 13.66
C ASP A 1095 2.06 19.27 13.85
N GLU A 1096 2.93 19.72 12.93
CA GLU A 1096 3.52 21.06 12.91
C GLU A 1096 2.71 22.02 11.99
N HIS A 1097 1.98 21.49 10.98
CA HIS A 1097 1.03 22.27 10.16
C HIS A 1097 -0.32 22.48 10.88
N GLU A 1098 -0.84 21.49 11.62
CA GLU A 1098 -2.13 21.58 12.34
C GLU A 1098 -2.19 22.71 13.39
N ARG A 1099 -1.04 23.29 13.77
CA ARG A 1099 -0.90 24.33 14.81
C ARG A 1099 -0.75 25.76 14.23
N GLY A 1100 -0.96 25.92 12.93
CA GLY A 1100 -0.52 27.06 12.12
C GLY A 1100 -1.20 28.44 12.30
N ASP A 1101 -1.92 28.69 13.40
CA ASP A 1101 -2.63 29.98 13.63
C ASP A 1101 -2.25 30.70 14.94
N GLU A 1102 -1.45 30.08 15.82
CA GLU A 1102 -0.83 30.78 16.98
C GLU A 1102 0.70 30.89 16.86
N SER A 1103 1.23 32.09 17.14
CA SER A 1103 2.67 32.42 17.28
C SER A 1103 3.54 32.53 16.01
N ALA A 1104 3.06 33.27 14.99
CA ALA A 1104 3.95 33.88 13.99
C ALA A 1104 4.81 35.02 14.62
N ALA A 1105 5.87 34.67 15.34
CA ALA A 1105 6.83 35.60 15.94
C ALA A 1105 8.29 35.16 15.68
N PRO A 1106 9.19 36.04 15.21
CA PRO A 1106 10.59 35.68 14.98
C PRO A 1106 11.32 35.35 16.29
N LEU A 1107 12.14 34.29 16.27
CA LEU A 1107 13.14 34.04 17.32
C LEU A 1107 14.39 34.89 17.05
N ASP A 1108 14.47 36.05 17.70
CA ASP A 1108 15.64 36.92 17.62
C ASP A 1108 16.91 36.23 18.14
N ALA A 1109 17.95 36.23 17.30
CA ALA A 1109 19.24 35.63 17.61
C ALA A 1109 20.13 36.56 18.45
N ASN A 1110 19.79 36.74 19.73
CA ASN A 1110 20.72 37.24 20.74
C ASN A 1110 20.45 36.56 22.08
N GLY A 1111 21.49 36.02 22.71
CA GLY A 1111 21.39 35.41 24.04
C GLY A 1111 22.07 36.26 25.11
N ASP A 1112 21.48 36.30 26.30
CA ASP A 1112 22.26 36.35 27.54
C ASP A 1112 21.51 35.64 28.67
N GLY A 1113 22.22 35.31 29.76
CA GLY A 1113 21.76 34.43 30.82
C GLY A 1113 20.89 35.10 31.89
N GLY A 1114 19.83 34.41 32.34
CA GLY A 1114 19.01 34.83 33.48
C GLY A 1114 18.18 33.68 34.05
N ALA A 1115 18.58 33.16 35.22
CA ALA A 1115 17.88 32.06 35.88
C ALA A 1115 16.79 32.58 36.83
N ALA A 1116 15.52 32.48 36.42
CA ALA A 1116 14.35 32.67 37.28
C ALA A 1116 13.26 31.66 36.89
N GLY A 1117 12.56 31.10 37.88
CA GLY A 1117 11.57 30.06 37.66
C GLY A 1117 10.26 30.60 37.07
N GLY A 1118 9.93 30.19 35.85
CA GLY A 1118 8.63 30.42 35.21
C GLY A 1118 8.37 29.30 34.20
N GLY A 1119 7.19 28.68 34.27
CA GLY A 1119 6.86 27.51 33.45
C GLY A 1119 6.70 27.87 31.97
N ARG A 1120 7.71 27.58 31.14
CA ARG A 1120 7.53 27.55 29.68
C ARG A 1120 6.50 26.47 29.33
N LYS A 1121 5.39 26.85 28.69
CA LYS A 1121 4.56 25.91 27.93
C LYS A 1121 5.48 25.24 26.89
N GLY A 1122 5.86 23.99 27.14
CA GLY A 1122 6.81 23.28 26.27
C GLY A 1122 6.15 22.88 24.96
N GLN A 1123 6.74 23.26 23.83
CA GLN A 1123 6.38 22.70 22.53
C GLN A 1123 6.54 21.17 22.58
N ARG A 1124 5.42 20.43 22.54
CA ARG A 1124 5.45 18.97 22.67
C ARG A 1124 5.99 18.37 21.37
N ARG A 1125 7.12 17.66 21.51
CA ARG A 1125 7.89 17.09 20.40
C ARG A 1125 7.17 15.90 19.78
N VAL A 1126 6.95 15.95 18.46
CA VAL A 1126 6.43 14.84 17.64
C VAL A 1126 7.22 13.55 17.86
N ASN A 1127 6.52 12.44 18.10
CA ASN A 1127 7.16 11.12 18.18
C ASN A 1127 7.41 10.55 16.78
N ARG A 1128 8.53 10.95 16.17
CA ARG A 1128 8.99 10.47 14.84
C ARG A 1128 9.34 8.97 14.79
N LEU A 1129 9.06 8.20 15.86
CA LEU A 1129 9.17 6.74 15.95
C LEU A 1129 7.81 6.03 16.17
N ALA A 1130 6.67 6.73 16.13
CA ALA A 1130 5.35 6.13 16.32
C ALA A 1130 5.02 4.99 15.32
N TRP A 1131 5.63 5.01 14.12
CA TRP A 1131 5.53 3.97 13.09
C TRP A 1131 6.09 2.60 13.51
N LEU A 1132 6.76 2.49 14.66
CA LEU A 1132 7.13 1.20 15.27
C LEU A 1132 5.89 0.40 15.73
N GLY A 1133 4.74 1.06 15.90
CA GLY A 1133 3.46 0.41 16.15
C GLY A 1133 3.39 -0.34 17.48
N ASN A 1134 2.63 -1.43 17.48
CA ASN A 1134 2.35 -2.29 18.63
C ASN A 1134 3.49 -3.26 19.00
N GLY A 1135 4.61 -3.24 18.27
CA GLY A 1135 5.74 -4.17 18.43
C GLY A 1135 5.66 -5.45 17.59
N ASN A 1136 4.49 -5.79 17.04
CA ASN A 1136 4.32 -6.87 16.08
C ASN A 1136 4.60 -6.40 14.65
N SER A 1137 4.98 -7.36 13.78
CA SER A 1137 4.97 -7.15 12.34
C SER A 1137 3.68 -7.61 11.69
N VAL A 1138 3.40 -7.07 10.51
CA VAL A 1138 2.31 -7.54 9.65
C VAL A 1138 2.36 -9.07 9.44
N ASN A 1139 3.54 -9.71 9.42
CA ASN A 1139 3.63 -11.16 9.27
C ASN A 1139 3.21 -11.93 10.53
N ASN A 1140 3.39 -11.36 11.74
CA ASN A 1140 2.82 -11.90 12.98
C ASN A 1140 1.29 -11.86 12.92
N GLU A 1141 0.74 -10.72 12.50
CA GLU A 1141 -0.71 -10.52 12.47
C GLU A 1141 -1.40 -11.23 11.31
N GLU A 1142 -0.77 -11.35 10.13
CA GLU A 1142 -1.34 -12.03 8.95
C GLU A 1142 -1.21 -13.57 9.01
N GLY A 1143 -0.68 -14.15 10.09
CA GLY A 1143 -0.49 -15.60 10.22
C GLY A 1143 0.52 -16.18 9.23
N LYS A 1144 1.47 -15.35 8.77
CA LYS A 1144 2.49 -15.74 7.81
C LYS A 1144 3.66 -16.43 8.51
N HIS A 1145 4.35 -17.30 7.79
CA HIS A 1145 5.50 -18.05 8.30
C HIS A 1145 6.56 -17.11 8.90
N LEU A 1146 6.68 -17.09 10.23
CA LEU A 1146 7.43 -16.06 10.96
C LEU A 1146 8.92 -16.07 10.63
N ALA A 1147 9.48 -17.23 10.27
CA ALA A 1147 10.86 -17.39 9.82
C ALA A 1147 11.06 -17.19 8.30
N TRP A 1148 10.20 -16.41 7.63
CA TRP A 1148 10.32 -16.02 6.21
C TRP A 1148 11.70 -15.43 5.85
N TYR A 1149 12.39 -14.82 6.80
CA TYR A 1149 13.73 -14.25 6.62
C TYR A 1149 14.84 -15.31 6.42
N LEU A 1150 14.51 -16.60 6.58
CA LEU A 1150 15.38 -17.74 6.23
C LEU A 1150 15.09 -18.30 4.81
N TYR A 1151 14.12 -17.76 4.09
CA TYR A 1151 13.89 -18.18 2.70
C TYR A 1151 15.04 -17.69 1.79
N PRO A 1152 15.51 -18.48 0.81
CA PRO A 1152 16.72 -18.18 0.04
C PRO A 1152 16.75 -16.81 -0.67
N GLU A 1153 15.58 -16.27 -1.01
CA GLU A 1153 15.41 -14.95 -1.63
C GLU A 1153 15.63 -13.76 -0.69
N PHE A 1154 15.55 -13.97 0.63
CA PHE A 1154 15.82 -12.95 1.66
C PHE A 1154 17.21 -13.12 2.31
N GLU A 1155 17.86 -14.28 2.19
CA GLU A 1155 19.19 -14.55 2.74
C GLU A 1155 20.34 -13.98 1.89
N ASP A 1156 20.92 -12.85 2.30
CA ASP A 1156 22.10 -12.26 1.65
C ASP A 1156 23.43 -12.99 1.99
N ARG A 1157 23.50 -14.30 1.75
CA ARG A 1157 24.66 -15.16 2.08
C ARG A 1157 26.01 -14.58 1.57
N PRO A 1158 27.02 -14.34 2.42
CA PRO A 1158 28.33 -13.85 1.97
C PRO A 1158 29.12 -14.93 1.23
N VAL A 1159 30.07 -14.52 0.38
CA VAL A 1159 31.03 -15.44 -0.25
C VAL A 1159 32.23 -15.64 0.68
N ALA A 1160 32.76 -16.86 0.74
CA ALA A 1160 33.96 -17.21 1.49
C ALA A 1160 35.14 -17.50 0.51
N PRO A 1161 36.39 -17.14 0.85
CA PRO A 1161 36.84 -16.49 2.09
C PRO A 1161 36.64 -14.96 2.11
N ARG A 1162 36.16 -14.37 1.01
CA ARG A 1162 36.07 -12.92 0.77
C ARG A 1162 34.64 -12.49 0.45
N PRO A 1163 33.93 -11.84 1.38
CA PRO A 1163 32.59 -11.31 1.13
C PRO A 1163 32.56 -10.27 -0.01
N GLU A 1164 33.65 -9.54 -0.22
CA GLU A 1164 33.84 -8.56 -1.28
C GLU A 1164 33.82 -9.17 -2.69
N ASP A 1165 34.24 -10.43 -2.84
CA ASP A 1165 34.22 -11.17 -4.11
C ASP A 1165 32.77 -11.58 -4.53
N LYS A 1166 31.74 -11.24 -3.73
CA LYS A 1166 30.34 -11.49 -4.10
C LYS A 1166 29.96 -10.67 -5.33
N ALA A 1167 29.47 -11.33 -6.38
CA ALA A 1167 29.20 -10.72 -7.69
C ALA A 1167 28.33 -9.45 -7.66
N ARG A 1168 27.37 -9.31 -6.73
CA ARG A 1168 26.54 -8.09 -6.57
C ARG A 1168 27.30 -6.86 -6.02
N LEU A 1169 28.51 -7.07 -5.50
CA LEU A 1169 29.42 -6.04 -4.97
C LEU A 1169 30.52 -5.73 -5.99
N ALA A 1170 31.16 -6.77 -6.55
CA ALA A 1170 32.25 -6.64 -7.52
C ALA A 1170 31.92 -5.81 -8.78
N VAL A 1171 30.63 -5.65 -9.13
CA VAL A 1171 30.16 -4.76 -10.21
C VAL A 1171 30.06 -3.27 -9.82
N ARG A 1172 30.47 -2.88 -8.61
CA ARG A 1172 30.44 -1.49 -8.12
C ARG A 1172 31.82 -1.03 -7.66
N PRO A 1173 32.16 0.26 -7.83
CA PRO A 1173 33.47 0.80 -7.43
C PRO A 1173 33.65 0.93 -5.90
N PHE A 1174 32.57 0.83 -5.13
CA PHE A 1174 32.59 0.90 -3.67
C PHE A 1174 32.20 -0.45 -3.04
N SER A 1175 33.22 -1.27 -2.80
CA SER A 1175 33.16 -2.46 -1.94
C SER A 1175 34.44 -2.54 -1.12
N TYR A 1176 34.37 -1.98 0.09
CA TYR A 1176 35.36 -2.10 1.17
C TYR A 1176 34.59 -2.45 2.45
#